data_AF-A0A5Z1RXY4-F1
#
_entry.id   AF-A0A5Z1RXY4-F1
#
_cell.length_a   1.000
_cell.length_b   1.000
_cell.length_c   1.000
_cell.angle_alpha   90.00
_cell.angle_beta   90.00
_cell.angle_gamma   90.00
#
_symmetry.space_group_name_H-M   'P 1'
#
loop_
_entity.id
_entity.type
_entity.pdbx_description
1 polymer ?
#
loop_
_entity_poly.entity_id
_entity_poly.type
_entity_poly.pdbx_seq_one_letter_code
_entity_poly.pdbx_strand_id
1 'polypeptide(L)'
;MKKNASSKILLSLGVATLLYSGAFAQEINLAGSSDIGKYFEENGKDINLKNPDQYKGQDLSIKMGIGDLPSDGYDSADYRFNIDIGKNNTLSFTHNNNQEPAYVTNLNATAKEVKTTDIVLQAFAPSVINGNLTMTSSGAGAITEDEKKGSGIILYNGAVEGKSANGSLTINGNFTADKTLFATYGNFVKVNGTANLTNSNFGLMKRSYTDLEANNVVIVQAKDFNKDILEEKSNNNAGALLLKFASDYISTNVQGKDPLEAGTVLDITDDKYSGGLVDYKLSVQNCGGNKCLVVNGGATAAAKDKLVQLQVDIDTINKLLENEFDSSQDEEWTKAKEALEKQKTELEQLKQEAEKNGGKIDDEKYIDLVNKNSNLNLSANDKASILALRSITEQLGSIGADLASREGVKLALDIKKDTDNTGKSVSNLNSASSAVNTTMNISNDVSIGSRVAMLNNPFGTYASKMNGLKFAALDSDMRPSYVNEYTNSVWANAFGGANIIDGDSGAMYGATVGVDKQANDDVLWGTYFTYANAKIKDNNLEQKSDNFQLGMYSTINIAPQWELNLKAYAQVSPTKQDNVQIDGAYNSDYTSKFLGLSANAGRVFDFSDNTLFIKPFAGVNYYFSYTPSHTENGAIAKDIDSIKNNSVSVEVGAEFRKYMNENSYIFVTPKIEQFVINSGDDYTANLAVNNAFFTSVEANNKKKTYGQIIVGGNVDFTNQLSMNLGFGAKQILAGKVDNKNETYLSGQVGLKYKF
;
A
#
# COMPACT_ATOMS: atom_id res chain seq x y z
N MET A 1 60.61 -100.08 21.88
CA MET A 1 60.85 -99.99 23.34
C MET A 1 60.55 -98.56 23.81
N LYS A 2 59.72 -98.43 24.86
CA LYS A 2 59.54 -97.29 25.81
C LYS A 2 59.34 -95.87 25.25
N LYS A 3 58.13 -95.29 25.30
CA LYS A 3 57.38 -94.61 26.40
C LYS A 3 57.69 -93.10 26.59
N ASN A 4 56.60 -92.32 26.48
CA ASN A 4 56.18 -91.10 27.22
C ASN A 4 56.53 -89.66 26.75
N ALA A 5 55.42 -88.90 26.57
CA ALA A 5 55.11 -87.51 27.01
C ALA A 5 55.94 -86.35 26.40
N SER A 6 55.41 -85.17 26.04
CA SER A 6 54.13 -84.49 26.29
C SER A 6 53.91 -83.36 25.24
N SER A 7 52.63 -83.10 24.92
CA SER A 7 51.97 -81.84 24.48
C SER A 7 52.63 -80.93 23.42
N LYS A 8 52.09 -80.90 22.18
CA LYS A 8 51.10 -79.92 21.63
C LYS A 8 51.73 -78.55 21.32
N ILE A 9 51.67 -77.94 20.13
CA ILE A 9 50.73 -77.85 19.00
C ILE A 9 51.51 -77.21 17.83
N LEU A 10 51.29 -77.62 16.57
CA LEU A 10 51.31 -76.72 15.40
C LEU A 10 50.99 -77.48 14.10
N LEU A 11 50.29 -76.76 13.20
CA LEU A 11 50.12 -76.98 11.76
C LEU A 11 49.05 -77.99 11.31
N SER A 12 47.88 -77.48 10.96
CA SER A 12 47.43 -77.46 9.54
C SER A 12 46.05 -76.80 9.42
N LEU A 13 45.75 -76.29 8.21
CA LEU A 13 44.58 -75.51 7.76
C LEU A 13 44.79 -74.01 8.00
N GLY A 14 45.07 -73.18 7.00
CA GLY A 14 44.49 -73.16 5.65
C GLY A 14 43.76 -71.82 5.53
N VAL A 15 44.37 -70.90 4.80
CA VAL A 15 44.10 -69.45 4.79
C VAL A 15 42.63 -69.11 4.53
N ALA A 16 41.95 -68.59 5.55
CA ALA A 16 40.80 -67.71 5.45
C ALA A 16 41.08 -66.51 6.37
N THR A 17 41.87 -65.56 5.88
CA THR A 17 42.16 -64.32 6.61
C THR A 17 40.90 -63.47 6.62
N LEU A 18 40.34 -63.29 7.82
CA LEU A 18 39.53 -62.14 8.18
C LEU A 18 40.23 -60.86 7.69
N LEU A 19 39.60 -60.14 6.77
CA LEU A 19 39.83 -58.70 6.60
C LEU A 19 38.66 -57.97 7.27
N TYR A 20 38.66 -57.99 8.60
CA TYR A 20 38.07 -56.88 9.35
C TYR A 20 39.07 -55.73 9.26
N SER A 21 39.01 -54.93 8.20
CA SER A 21 39.55 -53.58 8.26
C SER A 21 38.57 -52.76 9.09
N GLY A 22 38.93 -52.46 10.34
CA GLY A 22 38.31 -51.33 11.02
C GLY A 22 38.55 -50.11 10.13
N ALA A 23 37.49 -49.63 9.48
CA ALA A 23 37.53 -48.36 8.78
C ALA A 23 37.73 -47.29 9.86
N PHE A 24 38.95 -46.77 9.97
CA PHE A 24 39.19 -45.58 10.75
C PHE A 24 38.38 -44.45 10.10
N ALA A 25 37.60 -43.71 10.88
CA ALA A 25 36.89 -42.54 10.37
C ALA A 25 37.90 -41.60 9.70
N GLN A 26 37.61 -41.18 8.47
CA GLN A 26 38.47 -40.25 7.75
C GLN A 26 38.24 -38.85 8.31
N GLU A 27 39.32 -38.12 8.59
CA GLU A 27 39.25 -36.80 9.22
C GLU A 27 39.74 -35.72 8.26
N ILE A 28 38.93 -34.68 8.07
CA ILE A 28 39.29 -33.43 7.42
C ILE A 28 39.44 -32.39 8.54
N ASN A 29 40.63 -31.79 8.65
CA ASN A 29 40.91 -30.73 9.61
C ASN A 29 41.15 -29.43 8.85
N LEU A 30 40.28 -28.44 9.05
CA LEU A 30 40.35 -27.11 8.45
C LEU A 30 40.88 -26.15 9.52
N ALA A 31 42.20 -26.03 9.64
CA ALA A 31 42.84 -25.17 10.64
C ALA A 31 42.80 -23.69 10.24
N GLY A 32 42.67 -23.39 8.95
CA GLY A 32 42.43 -22.05 8.42
C GLY A 32 41.79 -22.08 7.03
N SER A 33 41.31 -20.94 6.52
CA SER A 33 40.56 -20.86 5.25
C SER A 33 41.36 -21.37 4.03
N SER A 34 42.69 -21.31 4.09
CA SER A 34 43.58 -21.87 3.06
C SER A 34 43.53 -23.40 2.95
N ASP A 35 42.98 -24.11 3.95
CA ASP A 35 42.81 -25.56 3.91
C ASP A 35 41.60 -26.00 3.08
N ILE A 36 40.61 -25.13 2.86
CA ILE A 36 39.36 -25.48 2.16
C ILE A 36 39.66 -26.01 0.76
N GLY A 37 40.49 -25.29 0.00
CA GLY A 37 40.88 -25.69 -1.36
C GLY A 37 41.68 -27.00 -1.44
N LYS A 38 42.14 -27.57 -0.32
CA LYS A 38 42.80 -28.88 -0.30
C LYS A 38 41.78 -30.02 -0.39
N TYR A 39 40.59 -29.83 0.18
CA TYR A 39 39.58 -30.87 0.34
C TYR A 39 38.33 -30.63 -0.51
N PHE A 40 38.08 -29.39 -0.93
CA PHE A 40 36.91 -29.01 -1.70
C PHE A 40 37.30 -28.35 -3.01
N GLU A 41 36.46 -28.53 -4.03
CA GLU A 41 36.57 -27.91 -5.34
C GLU A 41 35.28 -27.22 -5.75
N GLU A 42 35.43 -26.08 -6.41
CA GLU A 42 34.34 -25.28 -6.94
C GLU A 42 34.07 -25.68 -8.40
N ASN A 43 32.81 -26.00 -8.69
CA ASN A 43 32.30 -26.36 -10.01
C ASN A 43 31.10 -25.45 -10.31
N GLY A 44 31.36 -24.23 -10.80
CA GLY A 44 30.32 -23.21 -10.95
C GLY A 44 29.80 -22.79 -9.57
N LYS A 45 28.48 -22.83 -9.36
CA LYS A 45 27.87 -22.53 -8.05
C LYS A 45 27.90 -23.69 -7.05
N ASP A 46 28.56 -24.81 -7.36
CA ASP A 46 28.60 -26.00 -6.50
C ASP A 46 30.00 -26.22 -5.94
N ILE A 47 30.11 -26.29 -4.60
CA ILE A 47 31.33 -26.63 -3.89
C ILE A 47 31.21 -28.09 -3.46
N ASN A 48 32.11 -28.93 -3.97
CA ASN A 48 32.05 -30.38 -3.82
C ASN A 48 33.32 -30.92 -3.16
N LEU A 49 33.20 -32.07 -2.51
CA LEU A 49 34.34 -32.80 -1.97
C LEU A 49 35.27 -33.29 -3.10
N LYS A 50 36.56 -32.96 -3.04
CA LYS A 50 37.58 -33.49 -3.95
C LYS A 50 37.72 -34.99 -3.77
N ASN A 51 37.92 -35.73 -4.86
CA ASN A 51 38.08 -37.19 -4.84
C ASN A 51 37.01 -37.91 -3.98
N PRO A 52 35.71 -37.71 -4.25
CA PRO A 52 34.62 -38.15 -3.37
C PRO A 52 34.63 -39.67 -3.12
N ASP A 53 35.15 -40.46 -4.06
CA ASP A 53 35.26 -41.92 -3.93
C ASP A 53 36.22 -42.36 -2.81
N GLN A 54 37.14 -41.49 -2.34
CA GLN A 54 37.97 -41.77 -1.16
C GLN A 54 37.15 -41.83 0.13
N TYR A 55 36.08 -41.04 0.18
CA TYR A 55 35.26 -40.84 1.38
C TYR A 55 33.96 -41.68 1.35
N LYS A 56 33.54 -42.16 0.18
CA LYS A 56 32.39 -43.05 0.05
C LYS A 56 32.63 -44.36 0.80
N GLY A 57 31.64 -44.76 1.60
CA GLY A 57 31.68 -46.05 2.29
C GLY A 57 32.41 -46.04 3.64
N GLN A 58 32.83 -44.87 4.13
CA GLN A 58 33.49 -44.70 5.44
C GLN A 58 32.86 -43.53 6.20
N ASP A 59 33.04 -43.50 7.53
CA ASP A 59 32.67 -42.34 8.34
C ASP A 59 33.61 -41.16 8.03
N LEU A 60 33.06 -39.94 7.96
CA LEU A 60 33.81 -38.70 7.68
C LEU A 60 33.58 -37.68 8.80
N SER A 61 34.67 -37.17 9.38
CA SER A 61 34.63 -36.09 10.38
C SER A 61 35.30 -34.84 9.82
N ILE A 62 34.60 -33.71 9.83
CA ILE A 62 35.10 -32.39 9.43
C ILE A 62 35.24 -31.53 10.68
N LYS A 63 36.49 -31.20 11.05
CA LYS A 63 36.81 -30.30 12.15
C LYS A 63 37.06 -28.90 11.59
N MET A 64 36.27 -27.94 12.05
CA MET A 64 36.31 -26.55 11.58
C MET A 64 37.01 -25.68 12.61
N GLY A 65 38.21 -25.18 12.27
CA GLY A 65 38.88 -24.05 12.95
C GLY A 65 38.66 -22.71 12.25
N ILE A 66 37.77 -22.71 11.25
CA ILE A 66 37.32 -21.55 10.48
C ILE A 66 35.90 -21.15 10.90
N GLY A 67 35.54 -19.89 10.68
CA GLY A 67 34.18 -19.37 10.90
C GLY A 67 33.18 -19.94 9.89
N ASP A 68 33.51 -19.90 8.60
CA ASP A 68 32.53 -20.18 7.56
C ASP A 68 33.00 -21.26 6.57
N LEU A 69 32.08 -22.16 6.21
CA LEU A 69 32.28 -23.17 5.19
C LEU A 69 31.10 -23.19 4.22
N PRO A 70 31.30 -22.82 2.94
CA PRO A 70 32.54 -22.29 2.31
C PRO A 70 32.97 -20.91 2.84
N SER A 71 34.26 -20.56 2.76
CA SER A 71 34.82 -19.33 3.34
C SER A 71 34.25 -18.03 2.77
N ASP A 72 34.33 -16.96 3.57
CA ASP A 72 33.97 -15.55 3.33
C ASP A 72 34.52 -14.89 2.05
N GLY A 73 35.53 -15.49 1.41
CA GLY A 73 36.01 -15.05 0.10
C GLY A 73 35.03 -15.33 -1.05
N TYR A 74 33.96 -16.07 -0.76
CA TYR A 74 32.84 -16.31 -1.65
C TYR A 74 31.64 -15.51 -1.17
N ASP A 75 30.84 -15.03 -2.12
CA ASP A 75 29.49 -14.61 -1.86
C ASP A 75 28.65 -15.85 -1.51
N SER A 76 28.81 -16.35 -0.28
CA SER A 76 28.48 -17.70 0.15
C SER A 76 26.99 -18.03 -0.01
N ALA A 77 26.14 -17.00 -0.06
CA ALA A 77 24.72 -17.08 -0.41
C ALA A 77 24.47 -17.70 -1.80
N ASP A 78 25.39 -17.53 -2.75
CA ASP A 78 25.26 -17.98 -4.13
C ASP A 78 25.73 -19.43 -4.38
N TYR A 79 26.45 -20.04 -3.43
CA TYR A 79 27.05 -21.36 -3.61
C TYR A 79 26.31 -22.45 -2.83
N ARG A 80 26.26 -23.66 -3.39
CA ARG A 80 25.73 -24.87 -2.73
C ARG A 80 26.88 -25.75 -2.28
N PHE A 81 26.82 -26.24 -1.05
CA PHE A 81 27.87 -27.08 -0.48
C PHE A 81 27.44 -28.55 -0.45
N ASN A 82 28.05 -29.38 -1.29
CA ASN A 82 27.59 -30.76 -1.53
C ASN A 82 28.60 -31.78 -0.99
N ILE A 83 28.13 -32.70 -0.14
CA ILE A 83 28.90 -33.84 0.39
C ILE A 83 28.10 -35.13 0.23
N ASP A 84 28.68 -36.15 -0.41
CA ASP A 84 28.09 -37.50 -0.50
C ASP A 84 29.11 -38.55 -0.07
N ILE A 85 28.87 -39.17 1.09
CA ILE A 85 29.67 -40.28 1.64
C ILE A 85 28.91 -41.63 1.58
N GLY A 86 27.71 -41.62 0.98
CA GLY A 86 26.82 -42.77 0.90
C GLY A 86 25.96 -43.00 2.15
N LYS A 87 24.86 -43.74 1.97
CA LYS A 87 23.76 -43.89 2.97
C LYS A 87 24.04 -44.82 4.15
N ASN A 88 25.28 -45.30 4.31
CA ASN A 88 25.64 -46.29 5.33
C ASN A 88 26.49 -45.71 6.47
N ASN A 89 27.05 -44.52 6.30
CA ASN A 89 28.07 -43.95 7.19
C ASN A 89 27.65 -42.59 7.76
N THR A 90 28.40 -42.13 8.75
CA THR A 90 28.15 -40.88 9.47
C THR A 90 29.05 -39.74 8.96
N LEU A 91 28.44 -38.59 8.69
CA LEU A 91 29.14 -37.33 8.42
C LEU A 91 29.06 -36.46 9.67
N SER A 92 30.18 -36.07 10.25
CA SER A 92 30.21 -35.23 11.46
C SER A 92 30.88 -33.90 11.19
N PHE A 93 30.29 -32.80 11.69
CA PHE A 93 30.90 -31.47 11.76
C PHE A 93 31.13 -31.10 13.22
N THR A 94 32.30 -30.56 13.52
CA THR A 94 32.60 -30.06 14.87
C THR A 94 33.45 -28.81 14.78
N HIS A 95 33.05 -27.76 15.50
CA HIS A 95 33.87 -26.57 15.66
C HIS A 95 34.91 -26.78 16.76
N ASN A 96 36.18 -26.47 16.49
CA ASN A 96 37.29 -26.67 17.44
C ASN A 96 37.86 -25.37 18.00
N ASN A 97 37.34 -24.21 17.59
CA ASN A 97 37.68 -22.89 18.12
C ASN A 97 36.56 -22.40 19.07
N ASN A 98 36.88 -21.55 20.06
CA ASN A 98 35.95 -21.11 21.12
C ASN A 98 35.62 -19.61 21.01
N GLN A 99 35.90 -18.97 19.87
CA GLN A 99 35.84 -17.51 19.76
C GLN A 99 34.57 -16.99 19.08
N GLU A 100 33.97 -17.71 18.11
CA GLU A 100 32.75 -17.33 17.38
C GLU A 100 31.99 -18.58 16.88
N PRO A 101 30.69 -18.49 16.52
CA PRO A 101 29.94 -19.58 15.90
C PRO A 101 30.53 -19.96 14.54
N ALA A 102 30.46 -21.26 14.19
CA ALA A 102 30.88 -21.73 12.88
C ALA A 102 29.68 -22.04 11.98
N TYR A 103 29.66 -21.47 10.77
CA TYR A 103 28.58 -21.58 9.82
C TYR A 103 28.90 -22.55 8.69
N VAL A 104 27.92 -23.38 8.34
CA VAL A 104 27.93 -24.20 7.13
C VAL A 104 26.77 -23.75 6.24
N THR A 105 27.11 -23.18 5.09
CA THR A 105 26.16 -22.53 4.19
C THR A 105 25.65 -23.47 3.11
N ASN A 106 24.34 -23.50 2.88
CA ASN A 106 23.67 -24.21 1.79
C ASN A 106 24.06 -25.70 1.65
N LEU A 107 24.09 -26.43 2.79
CA LEU A 107 24.53 -27.82 2.85
C LEU A 107 23.55 -28.80 2.20
N ASN A 108 24.03 -29.53 1.20
CA ASN A 108 23.43 -30.75 0.68
C ASN A 108 24.29 -31.96 1.07
N ALA A 109 23.76 -32.84 1.91
CA ALA A 109 24.51 -33.99 2.41
C ALA A 109 23.80 -35.31 2.12
N THR A 110 24.55 -36.34 1.71
CA THR A 110 24.07 -37.73 1.63
C THR A 110 24.91 -38.61 2.55
N ALA A 111 24.29 -39.05 3.64
CA ALA A 111 24.88 -39.88 4.70
C ALA A 111 23.78 -40.70 5.38
N LYS A 112 24.13 -41.75 6.13
CA LYS A 112 23.15 -42.40 7.04
C LYS A 112 22.67 -41.41 8.11
N GLU A 113 23.63 -40.68 8.67
CA GLU A 113 23.44 -39.70 9.73
C GLU A 113 24.41 -38.55 9.54
N VAL A 114 23.92 -37.32 9.63
CA VAL A 114 24.71 -36.10 9.72
C VAL A 114 24.68 -35.64 11.17
N LYS A 115 25.84 -35.43 11.78
CA LYS A 115 25.99 -34.92 13.15
C LYS A 115 26.65 -33.56 13.14
N THR A 116 26.13 -32.64 13.93
CA THR A 116 26.78 -31.36 14.17
C THR A 116 26.93 -31.09 15.65
N THR A 117 28.09 -30.56 16.01
CA THR A 117 28.37 -30.05 17.35
C THR A 117 29.00 -28.67 17.23
N ASP A 118 28.31 -27.68 17.79
CA ASP A 118 28.68 -26.26 17.73
C ASP A 118 28.75 -25.71 16.29
N ILE A 119 27.73 -26.01 15.48
CA ILE A 119 27.65 -25.59 14.07
C ILE A 119 26.28 -24.97 13.78
N VAL A 120 26.31 -23.84 13.10
CA VAL A 120 25.13 -23.20 12.52
C VAL A 120 24.98 -23.64 11.06
N LEU A 121 23.86 -24.27 10.73
CA LEU A 121 23.48 -24.54 9.35
C LEU A 121 22.69 -23.34 8.83
N GLN A 122 23.24 -22.61 7.87
CA GLN A 122 22.54 -21.48 7.25
C GLN A 122 22.16 -21.77 5.81
N ALA A 123 20.98 -21.32 5.40
CA ALA A 123 20.46 -21.55 4.05
C ALA A 123 19.95 -20.25 3.44
N PHE A 124 20.53 -19.88 2.30
CA PHE A 124 20.05 -18.86 1.38
C PHE A 124 19.34 -19.49 0.17
N ALA A 125 19.63 -20.76 -0.09
CA ALA A 125 19.00 -21.59 -1.11
C ALA A 125 18.48 -22.92 -0.51
N PRO A 126 17.60 -23.66 -1.24
CA PRO A 126 17.12 -24.95 -0.77
C PRO A 126 18.26 -25.95 -0.51
N SER A 127 18.28 -26.48 0.72
CA SER A 127 19.30 -27.38 1.25
C SER A 127 18.67 -28.72 1.65
N VAL A 128 19.38 -29.83 1.41
CA VAL A 128 18.83 -31.18 1.59
C VAL A 128 19.80 -32.10 2.33
N ILE A 129 19.33 -32.69 3.44
CA ILE A 129 20.00 -33.78 4.14
C ILE A 129 19.29 -35.10 3.79
N ASN A 130 19.97 -35.94 3.00
CA ASN A 130 19.55 -37.29 2.65
C ASN A 130 19.99 -38.31 3.70
N GLY A 131 19.45 -38.18 4.91
CA GLY A 131 19.76 -39.03 6.08
C GLY A 131 19.10 -38.51 7.35
N ASN A 132 19.45 -39.09 8.50
CA ASN A 132 19.11 -38.49 9.79
C ASN A 132 19.99 -37.27 10.05
N LEU A 133 19.47 -36.29 10.80
CA LEU A 133 20.25 -35.14 11.28
C LEU A 133 20.21 -35.10 12.81
N THR A 134 21.38 -34.97 13.43
CA THR A 134 21.54 -34.77 14.87
C THR A 134 22.34 -33.50 15.12
N MET A 135 21.78 -32.51 15.82
CA MET A 135 22.45 -31.26 16.16
C MET A 135 22.55 -31.09 17.68
N THR A 136 23.72 -30.70 18.16
CA THR A 136 24.02 -30.54 19.59
C THR A 136 24.91 -29.34 19.85
N SER A 137 24.81 -28.73 21.02
CA SER A 137 25.74 -27.71 21.49
C SER A 137 26.57 -28.25 22.65
N SER A 138 27.86 -27.94 22.68
CA SER A 138 28.70 -28.19 23.85
C SER A 138 28.52 -27.11 24.93
N GLY A 139 27.83 -26.01 24.62
CA GLY A 139 27.48 -24.94 25.54
C GLY A 139 26.41 -25.30 26.58
N ALA A 140 26.13 -24.35 27.48
CA ALA A 140 25.13 -24.52 28.53
C ALA A 140 23.70 -24.58 27.97
N GLY A 141 23.40 -23.82 26.91
CA GLY A 141 22.10 -23.76 26.23
C GLY A 141 22.22 -23.68 24.70
N ALA A 142 21.10 -23.37 24.05
CA ALA A 142 21.08 -22.98 22.65
C ALA A 142 21.68 -21.59 22.47
N ILE A 143 22.32 -21.35 21.31
CA ILE A 143 22.93 -20.05 21.00
C ILE A 143 21.91 -18.93 21.21
N THR A 144 22.31 -17.93 21.99
CA THR A 144 21.63 -16.64 22.11
C THR A 144 22.50 -15.54 21.50
N GLU A 145 21.98 -14.32 21.46
CA GLU A 145 22.68 -13.15 20.93
C GLU A 145 24.07 -12.89 21.55
N ASP A 146 24.29 -13.33 22.79
CA ASP A 146 25.55 -13.11 23.54
C ASP A 146 26.48 -14.35 23.54
N GLU A 147 26.02 -15.49 23.02
CA GLU A 147 26.78 -16.74 23.02
C GLU A 147 27.67 -16.87 21.77
N LYS A 148 28.99 -16.90 21.97
CA LYS A 148 30.01 -17.07 20.93
C LYS A 148 30.15 -18.50 20.37
N LYS A 149 29.27 -19.42 20.76
CA LYS A 149 29.41 -20.86 20.44
C LYS A 149 28.10 -21.62 20.62
N GLY A 150 27.75 -22.44 19.62
CA GLY A 150 26.70 -23.45 19.75
C GLY A 150 26.15 -23.89 18.40
N SER A 151 24.99 -24.56 18.40
CA SER A 151 24.34 -25.04 17.18
C SER A 151 23.09 -24.26 16.80
N GLY A 152 22.86 -24.11 15.50
CA GLY A 152 21.70 -23.36 15.01
C GLY A 152 21.29 -23.72 13.58
N ILE A 153 20.07 -23.36 13.21
CA ILE A 153 19.55 -23.39 11.84
C ILE A 153 19.04 -21.98 11.51
N ILE A 154 19.60 -21.36 10.47
CA ILE A 154 19.19 -20.04 9.99
C ILE A 154 18.66 -20.16 8.57
N LEU A 155 17.40 -19.77 8.35
CA LEU A 155 16.73 -19.86 7.04
C LEU A 155 16.39 -18.46 6.52
N TYR A 156 17.13 -18.00 5.51
CA TYR A 156 16.93 -16.69 4.88
C TYR A 156 15.83 -16.74 3.82
N ASN A 157 15.06 -15.67 3.70
CA ASN A 157 13.97 -15.56 2.73
C ASN A 157 13.74 -14.08 2.35
N GLY A 158 13.31 -13.84 1.11
CA GLY A 158 13.04 -12.48 0.63
C GLY A 158 14.32 -11.72 0.28
N ALA A 159 14.29 -10.40 0.42
CA ALA A 159 15.46 -9.55 0.14
C ALA A 159 16.40 -9.51 1.35
N VAL A 160 17.61 -10.05 1.18
CA VAL A 160 18.70 -10.05 2.18
C VAL A 160 19.95 -9.53 1.46
N GLU A 161 20.57 -8.46 1.96
CA GLU A 161 21.80 -7.87 1.40
C GLU A 161 21.72 -7.61 -0.12
N GLY A 162 20.62 -6.98 -0.56
CA GLY A 162 20.39 -6.67 -1.98
C GLY A 162 20.08 -7.88 -2.88
N LYS A 163 19.93 -9.10 -2.32
CA LYS A 163 19.68 -10.34 -3.06
C LYS A 163 18.40 -11.04 -2.63
N SER A 164 17.83 -11.82 -3.55
CA SER A 164 16.67 -12.67 -3.26
C SER A 164 17.12 -14.04 -2.71
N ALA A 165 16.77 -14.33 -1.47
CA ALA A 165 16.98 -15.62 -0.82
C ALA A 165 15.68 -16.44 -0.76
N ASN A 166 15.80 -17.75 -0.86
CA ASN A 166 14.72 -18.72 -0.63
C ASN A 166 15.29 -19.97 0.05
N GLY A 167 15.89 -19.74 1.21
CA GLY A 167 16.53 -20.75 2.03
C GLY A 167 15.53 -21.69 2.68
N SER A 168 15.73 -22.99 2.52
CA SER A 168 14.94 -24.01 3.19
C SER A 168 15.81 -25.21 3.52
N LEU A 169 15.41 -26.00 4.51
CA LEU A 169 16.11 -27.23 4.89
C LEU A 169 15.14 -28.41 4.85
N THR A 170 15.44 -29.41 4.02
CA THR A 170 14.70 -30.67 3.97
C THR A 170 15.55 -31.82 4.51
N ILE A 171 15.02 -32.56 5.48
CA ILE A 171 15.66 -33.72 6.11
C ILE A 171 14.87 -34.97 5.72
N ASN A 172 15.47 -35.81 4.89
CA ASN A 172 14.90 -37.08 4.40
C ASN A 172 15.14 -38.24 5.38
N GLY A 173 14.99 -37.97 6.68
CA GLY A 173 15.20 -38.90 7.78
C GLY A 173 14.59 -38.34 9.07
N ASN A 174 15.03 -38.87 10.22
CA ASN A 174 14.66 -38.34 11.53
C ASN A 174 15.56 -37.16 11.89
N PHE A 175 15.02 -36.22 12.67
CA PHE A 175 15.75 -35.06 13.17
C PHE A 175 15.81 -35.08 14.70
N THR A 176 16.99 -34.88 15.25
CA THR A 176 17.20 -34.68 16.69
C THR A 176 17.98 -33.38 16.89
N ALA A 177 17.45 -32.48 17.71
CA ALA A 177 18.10 -31.24 18.06
C ALA A 177 18.06 -31.06 19.57
N ASP A 178 19.22 -30.84 20.16
CA ASP A 178 19.37 -30.42 21.55
C ASP A 178 20.15 -29.12 21.57
N LYS A 179 19.70 -28.13 22.36
CA LYS A 179 20.41 -26.84 22.49
C LYS A 179 20.68 -26.18 21.15
N THR A 180 19.66 -26.12 20.30
CA THR A 180 19.76 -25.61 18.93
C THR A 180 18.87 -24.38 18.75
N LEU A 181 19.42 -23.31 18.18
CA LEU A 181 18.68 -22.14 17.75
C LEU A 181 17.99 -22.40 16.39
N PHE A 182 16.74 -21.99 16.23
CA PHE A 182 16.05 -21.94 14.95
C PHE A 182 15.72 -20.48 14.66
N ALA A 183 16.34 -19.86 13.67
CA ALA A 183 16.06 -18.49 13.24
C ALA A 183 15.53 -18.49 11.81
N THR A 184 14.30 -17.99 11.59
CA THR A 184 13.66 -18.06 10.27
C THR A 184 13.09 -16.73 9.81
N TYR A 185 13.28 -16.42 8.53
CA TYR A 185 12.61 -15.32 7.83
C TYR A 185 11.32 -15.82 7.15
N GLY A 186 10.47 -16.55 7.88
CA GLY A 186 9.19 -17.07 7.37
C GLY A 186 9.26 -18.40 6.57
N ASN A 187 10.45 -18.99 6.41
CA ASN A 187 10.63 -20.37 5.94
C ASN A 187 10.68 -21.37 7.10
N PHE A 188 10.60 -22.66 6.82
CA PHE A 188 10.57 -23.71 7.84
C PHE A 188 11.44 -24.92 7.50
N VAL A 189 11.81 -25.68 8.52
CA VAL A 189 12.52 -26.95 8.39
C VAL A 189 11.51 -28.06 8.10
N LYS A 190 11.72 -28.80 7.01
CA LYS A 190 10.88 -29.95 6.64
C LYS A 190 11.57 -31.26 7.00
N VAL A 191 10.94 -32.06 7.85
CA VAL A 191 11.40 -33.37 8.29
C VAL A 191 10.45 -34.44 7.77
N ASN A 192 10.93 -35.35 6.94
CA ASN A 192 10.10 -36.45 6.43
C ASN A 192 9.93 -37.59 7.45
N GLY A 193 10.81 -37.66 8.47
CA GLY A 193 10.69 -38.54 9.62
C GLY A 193 10.12 -37.85 10.86
N THR A 194 10.44 -38.37 12.05
CA THR A 194 10.07 -37.77 13.34
C THR A 194 11.12 -36.75 13.78
N ALA A 195 10.68 -35.69 14.48
CA ALA A 195 11.56 -34.69 15.07
C ALA A 195 11.55 -34.77 16.61
N ASN A 196 12.73 -34.80 17.23
CA ASN A 196 12.89 -34.75 18.68
C ASN A 196 13.68 -33.49 19.04
N LEU A 197 13.02 -32.51 19.67
CA LEU A 197 13.55 -31.17 19.91
C LEU A 197 13.52 -30.85 21.41
N THR A 198 14.68 -30.53 21.98
CA THR A 198 14.84 -30.20 23.40
C THR A 198 15.83 -29.05 23.62
N ASN A 199 15.63 -28.28 24.68
CA ASN A 199 16.48 -27.16 25.10
C ASN A 199 16.70 -26.13 23.97
N SER A 200 15.73 -25.96 23.08
CA SER A 200 15.89 -25.22 21.82
C SER A 200 15.11 -23.92 21.80
N ASN A 201 15.69 -22.91 21.12
CA ASN A 201 15.07 -21.60 20.95
C ASN A 201 14.56 -21.45 19.51
N PHE A 202 13.34 -20.95 19.35
CA PHE A 202 12.64 -20.80 18.07
C PHE A 202 12.36 -19.32 17.82
N GLY A 203 13.30 -18.64 17.17
CA GLY A 203 13.28 -17.23 16.82
C GLY A 203 12.64 -16.94 15.46
N LEU A 204 11.71 -16.00 15.43
CA LEU A 204 11.27 -15.36 14.20
C LEU A 204 12.12 -14.12 13.93
N MET A 205 12.75 -14.04 12.76
CA MET A 205 13.51 -12.86 12.35
C MET A 205 12.55 -11.77 11.88
N LYS A 206 12.68 -10.56 12.44
CA LYS A 206 11.80 -9.43 12.20
C LYS A 206 12.62 -8.20 11.81
N ARG A 207 12.07 -7.37 10.91
CA ARG A 207 12.68 -6.10 10.49
C ARG A 207 11.91 -4.87 10.99
N SER A 208 10.66 -5.05 11.38
CA SER A 208 9.75 -4.00 11.83
C SER A 208 8.90 -4.50 13.00
N TYR A 209 8.37 -3.56 13.79
CA TYR A 209 7.51 -3.85 14.92
C TYR A 209 6.08 -4.24 14.51
N THR A 210 5.60 -3.86 13.31
CA THR A 210 4.30 -4.35 12.80
C THR A 210 4.33 -5.83 12.45
N ASP A 211 5.51 -6.36 12.08
CA ASP A 211 5.70 -7.78 11.78
C ASP A 211 5.71 -8.65 13.04
N LEU A 212 5.65 -8.09 14.25
CA LEU A 212 5.70 -8.87 15.50
C LEU A 212 4.46 -9.73 15.73
N GLU A 213 3.41 -9.61 14.93
CA GLU A 213 2.28 -10.55 14.99
C GLU A 213 2.66 -11.91 14.38
N ALA A 214 2.40 -12.98 15.13
CA ALA A 214 2.63 -14.35 14.70
C ALA A 214 1.33 -15.15 14.81
N ASN A 215 0.79 -15.57 13.66
CA ASN A 215 -0.44 -16.35 13.57
C ASN A 215 -0.16 -17.67 12.82
N ASN A 216 0.02 -18.75 13.59
CA ASN A 216 0.33 -20.09 13.08
C ASN A 216 1.58 -20.13 12.18
N VAL A 217 2.63 -19.40 12.54
CA VAL A 217 3.89 -19.39 11.77
C VAL A 217 4.59 -20.72 11.94
N VAL A 218 4.69 -21.51 10.86
CA VAL A 218 5.36 -22.81 10.88
C VAL A 218 6.87 -22.64 10.95
N ILE A 219 7.53 -23.32 11.89
CA ILE A 219 9.01 -23.33 11.98
C ILE A 219 9.58 -24.72 11.68
N VAL A 220 8.87 -25.78 12.09
CA VAL A 220 9.23 -27.17 11.77
C VAL A 220 7.99 -27.94 11.36
N GLN A 221 8.09 -28.65 10.23
CA GLN A 221 7.13 -29.67 9.83
C GLN A 221 7.77 -31.05 10.00
N ALA A 222 7.10 -31.98 10.66
CA ALA A 222 7.58 -33.34 10.86
C ALA A 222 6.42 -34.36 10.80
N LYS A 223 6.74 -35.64 10.62
CA LYS A 223 5.72 -36.71 10.73
C LYS A 223 5.09 -36.73 12.13
N ASP A 224 5.92 -36.60 13.15
CA ASP A 224 5.51 -36.46 14.55
C ASP A 224 6.64 -35.81 15.36
N PHE A 225 6.29 -35.31 16.55
CA PHE A 225 7.22 -34.69 17.51
C PHE A 225 7.38 -35.53 18.78
N ASN A 226 8.41 -35.27 19.57
CA ASN A 226 8.50 -35.80 20.93
C ASN A 226 7.28 -35.35 21.76
N LYS A 227 6.75 -36.26 22.59
CA LYS A 227 5.47 -36.06 23.32
C LYS A 227 5.51 -34.83 24.24
N ASP A 228 6.70 -34.54 24.74
CA ASP A 228 6.99 -33.47 25.68
C ASP A 228 7.43 -32.17 25.01
N ILE A 229 7.34 -32.04 23.68
CA ILE A 229 7.85 -30.86 22.95
C ILE A 229 7.34 -29.51 23.48
N LEU A 230 6.14 -29.49 24.08
CA LEU A 230 5.51 -28.30 24.70
C LEU A 230 5.57 -28.31 26.24
N GLU A 231 6.14 -29.34 26.86
CA GLU A 231 6.28 -29.42 28.32
C GLU A 231 7.53 -28.66 28.79
N GLU A 232 7.45 -28.08 29.99
CA GLU A 232 8.53 -27.29 30.61
C GLU A 232 9.87 -28.03 30.67
N LYS A 233 9.84 -29.36 30.88
CA LYS A 233 11.04 -30.21 30.92
C LYS A 233 11.81 -30.29 29.59
N SER A 234 11.15 -30.01 28.46
CA SER A 234 11.82 -29.93 27.16
C SER A 234 12.47 -28.58 26.94
N ASN A 235 12.15 -27.57 27.77
CA ASN A 235 12.80 -26.25 27.78
C ASN A 235 12.92 -25.62 26.37
N ASN A 236 11.82 -25.67 25.61
CA ASN A 236 11.75 -25.11 24.27
C ASN A 236 11.06 -23.74 24.32
N ASN A 237 11.70 -22.70 23.81
CA ASN A 237 11.23 -21.32 23.90
C ASN A 237 10.98 -20.73 22.52
N ALA A 238 9.95 -19.88 22.38
CA ALA A 238 9.70 -19.13 21.15
C ALA A 238 9.97 -17.64 21.39
N GLY A 239 10.53 -16.98 20.39
CA GLY A 239 10.97 -15.59 20.51
C GLY A 239 11.08 -14.86 19.18
N ALA A 240 11.55 -13.62 19.24
CA ALA A 240 11.81 -12.81 18.07
C ALA A 240 13.20 -12.19 18.12
N LEU A 241 13.80 -12.09 16.95
CA LEU A 241 15.10 -11.50 16.71
C LEU A 241 14.90 -10.30 15.78
N LEU A 242 15.23 -9.10 16.25
CA LEU A 242 15.02 -7.85 15.52
C LEU A 242 16.31 -7.45 14.80
N LEU A 243 16.28 -7.48 13.46
CA LEU A 243 17.39 -7.07 12.62
C LEU A 243 17.37 -5.55 12.41
N LYS A 244 18.50 -4.90 12.68
CA LYS A 244 18.71 -3.45 12.55
C LYS A 244 20.02 -3.17 11.84
N PHE A 245 20.09 -2.03 11.16
CA PHE A 245 21.28 -1.61 10.40
C PHE A 245 21.79 -0.26 10.89
N ALA A 246 23.08 0.00 10.69
CA ALA A 246 23.65 1.32 10.96
C ALA A 246 22.91 2.44 10.20
N SER A 247 22.37 2.14 9.01
CA SER A 247 21.56 3.06 8.20
C SER A 247 20.29 3.58 8.87
N ASP A 248 19.75 2.82 9.81
CA ASP A 248 18.55 3.21 10.55
C ASP A 248 18.88 4.37 11.49
N TYR A 249 20.15 4.51 11.88
CA TYR A 249 20.62 5.45 12.89
C TYR A 249 21.31 6.67 12.28
N ILE A 250 22.18 6.49 11.28
CA ILE A 250 23.04 7.55 10.73
C ILE A 250 22.85 7.76 9.23
N SER A 251 22.92 9.01 8.78
CA SER A 251 23.00 9.38 7.36
C SER A 251 24.46 9.71 6.98
N THR A 252 25.25 8.70 6.64
CA THR A 252 26.59 8.95 6.07
C THR A 252 26.54 8.73 4.56
N ASN A 253 26.83 9.80 3.80
CA ASN A 253 26.95 9.73 2.35
C ASN A 253 28.37 9.19 2.06
N VAL A 254 28.51 7.87 2.03
CA VAL A 254 29.80 7.18 1.93
C VAL A 254 30.06 6.81 0.47
N GLN A 255 31.18 7.23 -0.10
CA GLN A 255 31.42 7.08 -1.54
C GLN A 255 31.95 5.68 -1.85
N GLY A 256 31.06 4.78 -2.27
CA GLY A 256 31.44 3.54 -2.98
C GLY A 256 31.68 2.31 -2.10
N LYS A 257 31.35 2.38 -0.81
CA LYS A 257 31.12 1.23 0.08
C LYS A 257 29.87 1.49 0.89
N ASP A 258 29.15 0.43 1.27
CA ASP A 258 27.89 0.58 1.98
C ASP A 258 28.05 0.25 3.48
N PRO A 259 28.50 1.18 4.35
CA PRO A 259 28.39 1.00 5.79
C PRO A 259 26.94 0.91 6.28
N LEU A 260 25.95 1.05 5.38
CA LEU A 260 24.53 0.80 5.62
C LEU A 260 24.20 -0.70 5.68
N GLU A 261 25.07 -1.59 5.20
CA GLU A 261 24.86 -3.06 5.29
C GLU A 261 25.31 -3.66 6.62
N ALA A 262 26.01 -2.88 7.47
CA ALA A 262 26.39 -3.32 8.80
C ALA A 262 25.17 -3.53 9.69
N GLY A 263 24.82 -4.80 9.86
CA GLY A 263 23.61 -5.25 10.54
C GLY A 263 23.92 -5.82 11.93
N THR A 264 23.00 -5.64 12.85
CA THR A 264 22.99 -6.39 14.11
C THR A 264 21.61 -6.96 14.36
N VAL A 265 21.54 -8.01 15.17
CA VAL A 265 20.30 -8.69 15.52
C VAL A 265 20.13 -8.58 17.02
N LEU A 266 18.99 -8.07 17.49
CA LEU A 266 18.63 -8.03 18.91
C LEU A 266 17.66 -9.13 19.30
N ASP A 267 17.94 -9.84 20.38
CA ASP A 267 16.91 -10.67 21.01
C ASP A 267 15.93 -9.79 21.79
N ILE A 268 14.70 -9.73 21.28
CA ILE A 268 13.62 -8.92 21.85
C ILE A 268 12.64 -9.76 22.65
N THR A 269 12.99 -11.00 22.95
CA THR A 269 12.17 -11.95 23.74
C THR A 269 12.41 -11.79 25.24
N ASP A 270 13.60 -11.34 25.63
CA ASP A 270 14.07 -11.38 27.01
C ASP A 270 13.43 -10.32 27.92
N ASP A 271 13.44 -10.60 29.22
CA ASP A 271 12.95 -9.72 30.29
C ASP A 271 13.69 -8.38 30.36
N LYS A 272 14.82 -8.25 29.65
CA LYS A 272 15.57 -7.00 29.46
C LYS A 272 14.67 -5.82 29.10
N TYR A 273 13.58 -6.06 28.36
CA TYR A 273 12.62 -5.04 27.93
C TYR A 273 11.32 -5.06 28.72
N SER A 274 11.37 -5.27 30.04
CA SER A 274 10.19 -5.31 30.92
C SER A 274 9.19 -6.41 30.53
N GLY A 275 9.70 -7.64 30.33
CA GLY A 275 8.90 -8.82 29.96
C GLY A 275 8.87 -9.16 28.47
N GLY A 276 9.89 -8.73 27.71
CA GLY A 276 10.00 -8.95 26.27
C GLY A 276 9.09 -8.04 25.42
N LEU A 277 9.50 -7.78 24.19
CA LEU A 277 8.68 -7.06 23.20
C LEU A 277 7.64 -7.98 22.54
N VAL A 278 7.77 -9.29 22.69
CA VAL A 278 6.87 -10.32 22.16
C VAL A 278 6.48 -11.35 23.23
N ASP A 279 5.24 -11.84 23.20
CA ASP A 279 4.80 -13.02 23.99
C ASP A 279 4.48 -14.16 23.03
N TYR A 280 5.52 -14.89 22.62
CA TYR A 280 5.40 -15.99 21.66
C TYR A 280 5.30 -17.35 22.34
N LYS A 281 4.42 -18.19 21.81
CA LYS A 281 4.12 -19.53 22.33
C LYS A 281 4.16 -20.56 21.22
N LEU A 282 4.73 -21.72 21.55
CA LEU A 282 4.74 -22.89 20.68
C LEU A 282 3.43 -23.65 20.77
N SER A 283 2.99 -24.19 19.64
CA SER A 283 1.90 -25.16 19.59
C SER A 283 2.13 -26.17 18.46
N VAL A 284 1.50 -27.34 18.57
CA VAL A 284 1.57 -28.38 17.52
C VAL A 284 0.22 -28.48 16.80
N GLN A 285 0.25 -28.39 15.48
CA GLN A 285 -0.93 -28.43 14.62
C GLN A 285 -0.84 -29.54 13.57
N ASN A 286 -1.99 -29.95 13.02
CA ASN A 286 -2.02 -30.87 11.88
C ASN A 286 -1.81 -30.07 10.57
N CYS A 287 -0.88 -30.51 9.73
CA CYS A 287 -0.58 -29.87 8.45
C CYS A 287 -0.43 -30.92 7.33
N GLY A 288 -1.55 -31.28 6.69
CA GLY A 288 -1.54 -32.15 5.50
C GLY A 288 -1.03 -33.58 5.74
N GLY A 289 -1.43 -34.19 6.86
CA GLY A 289 -1.00 -35.55 7.25
C GLY A 289 0.28 -35.60 8.07
N ASN A 290 0.99 -34.47 8.18
CA ASN A 290 2.11 -34.24 9.09
C ASN A 290 1.68 -33.40 10.30
N LYS A 291 2.59 -33.22 11.26
CA LYS A 291 2.51 -32.26 12.36
C LYS A 291 3.38 -31.05 12.06
N CYS A 292 2.94 -29.88 12.48
CA CYS A 292 3.69 -28.64 12.37
C CYS A 292 3.85 -28.03 13.77
N LEU A 293 5.08 -27.71 14.14
CA LEU A 293 5.38 -26.86 15.27
C LEU A 293 5.26 -25.42 14.80
N VAL A 294 4.35 -24.66 15.41
CA VAL A 294 4.03 -23.30 15.01
C VAL A 294 4.19 -22.33 16.17
N VAL A 295 4.56 -21.10 15.85
CA VAL A 295 4.62 -19.97 16.77
C VAL A 295 3.36 -19.12 16.65
N ASN A 296 2.79 -18.77 17.80
CA ASN A 296 1.67 -17.84 17.93
C ASN A 296 1.99 -16.76 18.97
N GLY A 297 1.47 -15.57 18.78
CA GLY A 297 1.62 -14.46 19.72
C GLY A 297 1.72 -13.13 19.00
N GLY A 298 2.07 -12.08 19.73
CA GLY A 298 2.13 -10.74 19.18
C GLY A 298 2.99 -9.80 20.01
N ALA A 299 2.97 -8.53 19.63
CA ALA A 299 3.67 -7.47 20.35
C ALA A 299 3.09 -7.26 21.75
N THR A 300 3.96 -7.10 22.76
CA THR A 300 3.55 -6.77 24.13
C THR A 300 3.29 -5.27 24.30
N ALA A 301 2.85 -4.85 25.49
CA ALA A 301 2.76 -3.42 25.82
C ALA A 301 4.13 -2.73 25.78
N ALA A 302 5.21 -3.45 26.13
CA ALA A 302 6.57 -2.92 26.10
C ALA A 302 7.01 -2.52 24.69
N ALA A 303 6.54 -3.22 23.65
CA ALA A 303 6.81 -2.84 22.26
C ALA A 303 6.22 -1.47 21.88
N LYS A 304 5.21 -0.97 22.58
CA LYS A 304 4.57 0.34 22.33
C LYS A 304 5.08 1.43 23.26
N ASP A 305 5.82 1.05 24.30
CA ASP A 305 6.40 1.95 25.26
C ASP A 305 7.62 2.66 24.65
N LYS A 306 7.55 3.98 24.58
CA LYS A 306 8.59 4.78 23.93
C LYS A 306 9.92 4.72 24.67
N LEU A 307 9.92 4.55 25.99
CA LEU A 307 11.13 4.46 26.80
C LEU A 307 11.82 3.12 26.58
N VAL A 308 11.05 2.06 26.43
CA VAL A 308 11.56 0.76 25.99
C VAL A 308 12.13 0.85 24.57
N GLN A 309 11.42 1.48 23.63
CA GLN A 309 11.93 1.69 22.27
C GLN A 309 13.24 2.48 22.23
N LEU A 310 13.36 3.52 23.07
CA LEU A 310 14.60 4.28 23.24
C LEU A 310 15.73 3.40 23.79
N GLN A 311 15.43 2.48 24.71
CA GLN A 311 16.41 1.51 25.21
C GLN A 311 16.85 0.52 24.12
N VAL A 312 15.92 0.06 23.28
CA VAL A 312 16.24 -0.79 22.12
C VAL A 312 17.19 -0.05 21.16
N ASP A 313 16.93 1.22 20.87
CA ASP A 313 17.83 2.05 20.03
C ASP A 313 19.25 2.14 20.60
N ILE A 314 19.38 2.35 21.92
CA ILE A 314 20.70 2.42 22.60
C ILE A 314 21.41 1.06 22.53
N ASP A 315 20.70 -0.03 22.82
CA ASP A 315 21.26 -1.38 22.76
C ASP A 315 21.70 -1.77 21.35
N THR A 316 20.93 -1.36 20.34
CA THR A 316 21.25 -1.58 18.93
C THR A 316 22.54 -0.88 18.56
N ILE A 317 22.68 0.41 18.90
CA ILE A 317 23.90 1.15 18.61
C ILE A 317 25.09 0.56 19.36
N ASN A 318 24.92 0.11 20.61
CA ASN A 318 25.98 -0.57 21.35
C ASN A 318 26.50 -1.80 20.59
N LYS A 319 25.60 -2.65 20.11
CA LYS A 319 25.99 -3.86 19.38
C LYS A 319 26.58 -3.57 18.01
N LEU A 320 26.08 -2.57 17.30
CA LEU A 320 26.72 -2.11 16.06
C LEU A 320 28.17 -1.67 16.31
N LEU A 321 28.42 -0.90 17.38
CA LEU A 321 29.75 -0.44 17.76
C LEU A 321 30.70 -1.58 18.21
N GLU A 322 30.15 -2.69 18.70
CA GLU A 322 30.88 -3.90 19.09
C GLU A 322 31.21 -4.81 17.89
N ASN A 323 30.27 -4.98 16.96
CA ASN A 323 30.32 -6.04 15.95
C ASN A 323 31.07 -5.67 14.66
N GLU A 324 31.00 -4.44 14.13
CA GLU A 324 31.41 -4.20 12.73
C GLU A 324 32.01 -2.84 12.43
N PHE A 325 33.08 -2.49 13.14
CA PHE A 325 33.98 -1.42 12.70
C PHE A 325 35.41 -1.91 12.87
N ASP A 326 35.90 -2.78 11.97
CA ASP A 326 37.32 -3.18 11.94
C ASP A 326 38.16 -1.94 11.61
N SER A 327 38.50 -1.24 12.68
CA SER A 327 38.78 0.18 12.76
C SER A 327 40.18 0.59 12.30
N SER A 328 40.87 -0.25 11.52
CA SER A 328 42.30 -0.05 11.30
C SER A 328 42.69 0.65 10.00
N GLN A 329 41.84 0.78 8.96
CA GLN A 329 42.30 1.31 7.66
C GLN A 329 41.34 2.20 6.82
N ASP A 330 40.14 2.56 7.28
CA ASP A 330 39.18 3.30 6.43
C ASP A 330 38.57 4.54 7.11
N GLU A 331 38.81 5.72 6.53
CA GLU A 331 38.37 7.04 7.03
C GLU A 331 36.83 7.13 7.09
N GLU A 332 36.13 6.41 6.23
CA GLU A 332 34.67 6.43 6.14
C GLU A 332 33.98 5.67 7.29
N TRP A 333 34.53 4.50 7.66
CA TRP A 333 34.06 3.72 8.81
C TRP A 333 34.32 4.43 10.14
N THR A 334 35.39 5.20 10.23
CA THR A 334 35.67 6.06 11.40
C THR A 334 34.58 7.12 11.58
N LYS A 335 34.15 7.76 10.49
CA LYS A 335 33.05 8.76 10.52
C LYS A 335 31.71 8.15 10.91
N ALA A 336 31.39 6.95 10.41
CA ALA A 336 30.18 6.23 10.79
C ALA A 336 30.18 5.88 12.28
N LYS A 337 31.30 5.39 12.81
CA LYS A 337 31.48 5.10 14.24
C LYS A 337 31.31 6.35 15.11
N GLU A 338 31.97 7.46 14.77
CA GLU A 338 31.83 8.73 15.49
C GLU A 338 30.37 9.24 15.48
N ALA A 339 29.66 9.09 14.36
CA ALA A 339 28.26 9.46 14.24
C ALA A 339 27.35 8.61 15.15
N LEU A 340 27.57 7.29 15.19
CA LEU A 340 26.85 6.37 16.08
C LEU A 340 27.14 6.66 17.56
N GLU A 341 28.40 6.89 17.95
CA GLU A 341 28.78 7.25 19.33
C GLU A 341 28.12 8.56 19.79
N LYS A 342 28.09 9.56 18.91
CA LYS A 342 27.40 10.83 19.18
C LYS A 342 25.91 10.62 19.37
N GLN A 343 25.29 9.84 18.50
CA GLN A 343 23.86 9.55 18.57
C GLN A 343 23.49 8.77 19.83
N LYS A 344 24.27 7.74 20.19
CA LYS A 344 24.13 7.02 21.45
C LYS A 344 24.13 7.98 22.63
N THR A 345 25.09 8.91 22.68
CA THR A 345 25.20 9.90 23.75
C THR A 345 23.95 10.80 23.83
N GLU A 346 23.43 11.26 22.68
CA GLU A 346 22.20 12.06 22.61
C GLU A 346 20.96 11.24 23.09
N LEU A 347 20.86 9.95 22.75
CA LEU A 347 19.78 9.06 23.20
C LEU A 347 19.87 8.73 24.71
N GLU A 348 21.08 8.47 25.22
CA GLU A 348 21.30 8.23 26.66
C GLU A 348 20.92 9.45 27.51
N GLN A 349 21.22 10.66 27.01
CA GLN A 349 20.78 11.90 27.66
C GLN A 349 19.26 12.01 27.68
N LEU A 350 18.58 11.76 26.55
CA LEU A 350 17.12 11.74 26.48
C LEU A 350 16.51 10.72 27.44
N LYS A 351 17.12 9.53 27.55
CA LYS A 351 16.66 8.49 28.47
C LYS A 351 16.79 8.93 29.92
N GLN A 352 17.93 9.50 30.31
CA GLN A 352 18.15 10.02 31.67
C GLN A 352 17.18 11.16 32.01
N GLU A 353 16.86 12.04 31.06
CA GLU A 353 15.84 13.07 31.22
C GLU A 353 14.44 12.46 31.41
N ALA A 354 14.09 11.45 30.61
CA ALA A 354 12.81 10.76 30.71
C ALA A 354 12.64 10.04 32.05
N GLU A 355 13.69 9.34 32.53
CA GLU A 355 13.71 8.68 33.84
C GLU A 355 13.48 9.68 34.98
N LYS A 356 14.11 10.87 34.92
CA LYS A 356 13.87 11.95 35.90
C LYS A 356 12.45 12.52 35.83
N ASN A 357 11.82 12.46 34.66
CA ASN A 357 10.46 12.96 34.40
C ASN A 357 9.38 11.87 34.54
N GLY A 358 9.65 10.80 35.30
CA GLY A 358 8.68 9.74 35.57
C GLY A 358 8.42 8.82 34.38
N GLY A 359 9.42 8.62 33.51
CA GLY A 359 9.36 7.73 32.35
C GLY A 359 8.84 8.37 31.07
N LYS A 360 8.57 9.70 31.08
CA LYS A 360 8.03 10.40 29.91
C LYS A 360 9.14 10.98 29.03
N ILE A 361 9.17 10.56 27.77
CA ILE A 361 10.09 11.09 26.77
C ILE A 361 9.61 12.45 26.26
N ASP A 362 10.56 13.35 26.06
CA ASP A 362 10.38 14.55 25.24
C ASP A 362 10.38 14.14 23.75
N ASP A 363 9.19 13.83 23.23
CA ASP A 363 9.03 13.37 21.85
C ASP A 363 9.50 14.40 20.82
N GLU A 364 9.44 15.70 21.13
CA GLU A 364 9.90 16.75 20.22
C GLU A 364 11.41 16.69 20.05
N LYS A 365 12.16 16.57 21.15
CA LYS A 365 13.62 16.35 21.09
C LYS A 365 13.98 15.04 20.41
N TYR A 366 13.22 13.96 20.66
CA TYR A 366 13.45 12.68 20.00
C TYR A 366 13.26 12.79 18.48
N ILE A 367 12.16 13.41 18.02
CA ILE A 367 11.89 13.62 16.59
C ILE A 367 12.97 14.51 15.96
N ASP A 368 13.44 15.55 16.65
CA ASP A 368 14.52 16.41 16.17
C ASP A 368 15.82 15.64 15.97
N LEU A 369 16.14 14.74 16.91
CA LEU A 369 17.28 13.84 16.79
C LEU A 369 17.16 12.91 15.58
N VAL A 370 16.00 12.27 15.40
CA VAL A 370 15.73 11.39 14.25
C VAL A 370 15.79 12.17 12.92
N ASN A 371 15.16 13.35 12.87
CA ASN A 371 15.13 14.23 11.69
C ASN A 371 16.54 14.64 11.26
N LYS A 372 17.38 15.05 12.20
CA LYS A 372 18.78 15.43 11.98
C LYS A 372 19.61 14.25 11.48
N ASN A 373 19.51 13.10 12.12
CA ASN A 373 20.38 11.96 11.81
C ASN A 373 19.93 11.18 10.57
N SER A 374 18.65 11.29 10.19
CA SER A 374 18.08 10.59 9.03
C SER A 374 17.77 11.55 7.85
N ASN A 375 18.16 12.83 7.95
CA ASN A 375 17.94 13.88 6.95
C ASN A 375 16.50 13.96 6.40
N LEU A 376 15.49 13.88 7.28
CA LEU A 376 14.09 13.85 6.86
C LEU A 376 13.55 15.22 6.39
N ASN A 377 14.25 16.32 6.73
CA ASN A 377 13.87 17.69 6.38
C ASN A 377 12.44 18.07 6.79
N LEU A 378 12.04 17.69 8.02
CA LEU A 378 10.67 17.90 8.53
C LEU A 378 10.33 19.39 8.67
N SER A 379 9.17 19.80 8.14
CA SER A 379 8.57 21.10 8.44
C SER A 379 7.93 21.12 9.83
N ALA A 380 7.55 22.30 10.33
CA ALA A 380 6.83 22.42 11.61
C ALA A 380 5.49 21.66 11.60
N ASN A 381 4.78 21.68 10.48
CA ASN A 381 3.53 20.94 10.31
C ASN A 381 3.78 19.43 10.31
N ASP A 382 4.85 18.96 9.66
CA ASP A 382 5.20 17.53 9.66
C ASP A 382 5.50 17.04 11.08
N LYS A 383 6.28 17.80 11.85
CA LYS A 383 6.56 17.49 13.26
C LYS A 383 5.29 17.42 14.09
N ALA A 384 4.37 18.37 13.93
CA ALA A 384 3.10 18.39 14.67
C ALA A 384 2.26 17.13 14.39
N SER A 385 2.15 16.71 13.13
CA SER A 385 1.43 15.48 12.76
C SER A 385 2.09 14.22 13.33
N ILE A 386 3.43 14.16 13.30
CA ILE A 386 4.19 13.04 13.87
C ILE A 386 3.99 12.98 15.39
N LEU A 387 4.04 14.12 16.08
CA LEU A 387 3.75 14.22 17.52
C LEU A 387 2.33 13.75 17.84
N ALA A 388 1.34 14.13 17.02
CA ALA A 388 -0.04 13.71 17.20
C ALA A 388 -0.19 12.18 17.11
N LEU A 389 0.39 11.55 16.09
CA LEU A 389 0.38 10.09 15.95
C LEU A 389 1.12 9.38 17.08
N ARG A 390 2.31 9.88 17.43
CA ARG A 390 3.10 9.33 18.53
C ARG A 390 2.35 9.44 19.87
N SER A 391 1.53 10.47 20.07
CA SER A 391 0.76 10.63 21.31
C SER A 391 -0.30 9.55 21.55
N ILE A 392 -0.68 8.79 20.51
CA ILE A 392 -1.73 7.77 20.58
C ILE A 392 -1.22 6.34 20.34
N THR A 393 0.10 6.10 20.34
CA THR A 393 0.70 4.78 20.03
C THR A 393 0.12 3.64 20.86
N GLU A 394 -0.09 3.84 22.16
CA GLU A 394 -0.65 2.83 23.07
C GLU A 394 -2.08 2.41 22.69
N GLN A 395 -2.81 3.28 21.97
CA GLN A 395 -4.20 3.06 21.54
C GLN A 395 -4.28 2.42 20.15
N LEU A 396 -3.17 2.35 19.42
CA LEU A 396 -3.11 1.94 18.02
C LEU A 396 -2.56 0.52 17.85
N GLY A 397 -3.31 -0.54 18.22
CA GLY A 397 -3.03 -1.93 17.79
C GLY A 397 -1.54 -2.34 17.72
N SER A 398 -1.12 -3.04 16.66
CA SER A 398 0.30 -3.36 16.39
C SER A 398 1.07 -2.18 15.78
N ILE A 399 0.41 -1.35 14.95
CA ILE A 399 1.03 -0.16 14.30
C ILE A 399 1.56 0.87 15.30
N GLY A 400 1.03 0.88 16.52
CA GLY A 400 1.48 1.72 17.63
C GLY A 400 2.91 1.41 18.06
N ALA A 401 3.35 0.15 17.96
CA ALA A 401 4.73 -0.22 18.25
C ALA A 401 5.69 0.37 17.19
N ASP A 402 5.32 0.30 15.92
CA ASP A 402 6.07 0.96 14.84
C ASP A 402 6.09 2.47 15.04
N LEU A 403 4.95 3.12 15.29
CA LEU A 403 4.89 4.58 15.49
C LEU A 403 5.68 5.05 16.73
N ALA A 404 5.80 4.21 17.76
CA ALA A 404 6.63 4.48 18.94
C ALA A 404 8.14 4.38 18.64
N SER A 405 8.52 3.49 17.73
CA SER A 405 9.90 3.27 17.31
C SER A 405 10.51 4.45 16.54
N ARG A 406 11.80 4.33 16.24
CA ARG A 406 12.56 5.27 15.43
C ARG A 406 12.05 5.34 14.00
N GLU A 407 11.83 4.18 13.37
CA GLU A 407 11.30 4.07 12.01
C GLU A 407 9.87 4.65 11.91
N GLY A 408 9.15 4.63 13.04
CA GLY A 408 7.86 5.25 13.23
C GLY A 408 7.78 6.73 12.85
N VAL A 409 8.88 7.47 12.98
CA VAL A 409 8.92 8.89 12.59
C VAL A 409 8.73 9.05 11.07
N LYS A 410 9.38 8.18 10.28
CA LYS A 410 9.23 8.16 8.83
C LYS A 410 7.86 7.61 8.43
N LEU A 411 7.40 6.54 9.08
CA LEU A 411 6.04 6.01 8.86
C LEU A 411 4.97 7.09 9.10
N ALA A 412 5.05 7.82 10.21
CA ALA A 412 4.13 8.90 10.53
C ALA A 412 4.15 10.04 9.49
N LEU A 413 5.34 10.39 8.98
CA LEU A 413 5.49 11.35 7.88
C LEU A 413 4.80 10.85 6.61
N ASP A 414 4.95 9.58 6.27
CA ASP A 414 4.37 9.01 5.05
C ASP A 414 2.83 8.87 5.17
N ILE A 415 2.30 8.49 6.35
CA ILE A 415 0.86 8.54 6.64
C ILE A 415 0.31 9.96 6.48
N LYS A 416 1.04 10.97 6.97
CA LYS A 416 0.66 12.38 6.78
C LYS A 416 0.62 12.73 5.29
N LYS A 417 1.64 12.40 4.50
CA LYS A 417 1.68 12.68 3.05
C LYS A 417 0.53 12.01 2.31
N ASP A 418 0.19 10.77 2.63
CA ASP A 418 -0.95 10.06 2.04
C ASP A 418 -2.28 10.72 2.40
N THR A 419 -2.41 11.18 3.65
CA THR A 419 -3.57 11.95 4.10
C THR A 419 -3.65 13.29 3.38
N ASP A 420 -2.53 13.99 3.19
CA ASP A 420 -2.47 15.24 2.43
C ASP A 420 -2.85 15.03 0.96
N ASN A 421 -2.39 13.95 0.34
CA ASN A 421 -2.73 13.59 -1.03
C ASN A 421 -4.22 13.26 -1.18
N THR A 422 -4.80 12.57 -0.19
CA THR A 422 -6.24 12.34 -0.11
C THR A 422 -6.98 13.67 0.02
N GLY A 423 -6.54 14.56 0.92
CA GLY A 423 -7.11 15.89 1.10
C GLY A 423 -7.08 16.75 -0.16
N LYS A 424 -5.99 16.73 -0.93
CA LYS A 424 -5.90 17.40 -2.24
C LYS A 424 -6.92 16.84 -3.24
N SER A 425 -7.06 15.52 -3.29
CA SER A 425 -8.01 14.84 -4.18
C SER A 425 -9.46 15.18 -3.80
N VAL A 426 -9.80 15.09 -2.51
CA VAL A 426 -11.11 15.46 -1.96
C VAL A 426 -11.42 16.94 -2.19
N SER A 427 -10.46 17.84 -1.96
CA SER A 427 -10.60 19.29 -2.21
C SER A 427 -10.88 19.59 -3.69
N ASN A 428 -10.25 18.86 -4.62
CA ASN A 428 -10.54 18.95 -6.04
C ASN A 428 -11.94 18.43 -6.39
N LEU A 429 -12.36 17.28 -5.83
CA LEU A 429 -13.66 16.66 -6.10
C LEU A 429 -14.83 17.41 -5.48
N ASN A 430 -14.68 17.95 -4.27
CA ASN A 430 -15.71 18.72 -3.55
C ASN A 430 -15.78 20.19 -3.98
N SER A 431 -14.95 20.60 -4.96
CA SER A 431 -15.05 21.91 -5.56
C SER A 431 -16.48 22.17 -6.09
N ALA A 432 -16.92 23.44 -6.11
CA ALA A 432 -18.27 23.78 -6.54
C ALA A 432 -18.54 23.38 -8.01
N SER A 433 -17.47 23.14 -8.79
CA SER A 433 -17.49 22.49 -10.10
C SER A 433 -17.18 20.98 -10.03
N SER A 434 -17.71 20.25 -9.03
CA SER A 434 -17.43 18.82 -8.86
C SER A 434 -17.68 18.05 -10.16
N ALA A 435 -16.86 17.03 -10.42
CA ALA A 435 -16.89 16.32 -11.70
C ALA A 435 -18.29 15.76 -12.01
N VAL A 436 -18.94 15.14 -11.02
CA VAL A 436 -20.30 14.61 -11.14
C VAL A 436 -21.32 15.71 -11.40
N ASN A 437 -21.31 16.79 -10.60
CA ASN A 437 -22.27 17.88 -10.74
C ASN A 437 -22.10 18.60 -12.10
N THR A 438 -20.87 18.77 -12.56
CA THR A 438 -20.55 19.37 -13.86
C THR A 438 -21.13 18.56 -15.02
N THR A 439 -20.84 17.26 -15.09
CA THR A 439 -21.34 16.38 -16.16
C THR A 439 -22.86 16.24 -16.15
N MET A 440 -23.46 16.20 -14.96
CA MET A 440 -24.91 16.19 -14.81
C MET A 440 -25.55 17.51 -15.27
N ASN A 441 -24.96 18.66 -14.89
CA ASN A 441 -25.41 19.97 -15.36
C ASN A 441 -25.29 20.13 -16.87
N ILE A 442 -24.23 19.62 -17.50
CA ILE A 442 -24.09 19.60 -18.97
C ILE A 442 -25.26 18.82 -19.60
N SER A 443 -25.59 17.65 -19.07
CA SER A 443 -26.73 16.84 -19.53
C SER A 443 -28.06 17.60 -19.39
N ASN A 444 -28.28 18.23 -18.24
CA ASN A 444 -29.49 19.02 -18.02
C ASN A 444 -29.52 20.28 -18.92
N ASP A 445 -28.38 20.91 -19.21
CA ASP A 445 -28.30 22.04 -20.15
C ASP A 445 -28.59 21.61 -21.60
N VAL A 446 -28.11 20.44 -22.04
CA VAL A 446 -28.45 19.86 -23.36
C VAL A 446 -29.96 19.62 -23.44
N SER A 447 -30.54 19.07 -22.37
CA SER A 447 -31.96 18.77 -22.25
C SER A 447 -32.80 20.04 -22.34
N ILE A 448 -32.51 21.04 -21.51
CA ILE A 448 -33.22 22.33 -21.46
C ILE A 448 -33.01 23.11 -22.76
N GLY A 449 -31.78 23.22 -23.26
CA GLY A 449 -31.48 23.90 -24.52
C GLY A 449 -32.23 23.32 -25.71
N SER A 450 -32.41 21.99 -25.74
CA SER A 450 -33.28 21.35 -26.72
C SER A 450 -34.72 21.83 -26.63
N ARG A 451 -35.26 22.05 -25.42
CA ARG A 451 -36.63 22.58 -25.23
C ARG A 451 -36.73 24.04 -25.67
N VAL A 452 -35.73 24.84 -25.36
CA VAL A 452 -35.66 26.25 -25.78
C VAL A 452 -35.62 26.37 -27.31
N ALA A 453 -34.79 25.58 -27.99
CA ALA A 453 -34.75 25.55 -29.44
C ALA A 453 -36.11 25.14 -30.04
N MET A 454 -36.79 24.16 -29.47
CA MET A 454 -38.12 23.76 -29.94
C MET A 454 -39.15 24.89 -29.89
N LEU A 455 -39.21 25.62 -28.78
CA LEU A 455 -40.17 26.72 -28.60
C LEU A 455 -39.91 27.88 -29.57
N ASN A 456 -38.65 28.10 -29.90
CA ASN A 456 -38.24 29.12 -30.84
C ASN A 456 -38.29 28.65 -32.29
N ASN A 457 -38.91 27.49 -32.59
CA ASN A 457 -39.00 26.98 -33.96
C ASN A 457 -40.05 27.77 -34.76
N PRO A 458 -39.64 28.53 -35.80
CA PRO A 458 -40.56 29.37 -36.56
C PRO A 458 -41.50 28.57 -37.48
N PHE A 459 -41.18 27.30 -37.76
CA PHE A 459 -41.96 26.46 -38.64
C PHE A 459 -43.24 25.93 -37.98
N GLY A 460 -43.29 25.69 -36.66
CA GLY A 460 -44.41 25.04 -35.94
C GLY A 460 -45.75 25.79 -35.92
N THR A 461 -45.95 26.73 -36.84
CA THR A 461 -47.12 27.62 -36.97
C THR A 461 -47.53 27.84 -38.43
N TYR A 462 -46.98 27.12 -39.42
CA TYR A 462 -47.22 27.46 -40.83
C TYR A 462 -48.68 27.24 -41.25
N ALA A 463 -49.34 26.20 -40.74
CA ALA A 463 -50.75 25.93 -41.03
C ALA A 463 -51.73 26.91 -40.35
N SER A 464 -51.49 27.28 -39.09
CA SER A 464 -52.35 28.20 -38.32
C SER A 464 -52.21 29.67 -38.80
N LYS A 465 -51.05 30.05 -39.35
CA LYS A 465 -50.80 31.39 -39.94
C LYS A 465 -51.61 31.67 -41.21
N MET A 466 -51.94 30.65 -42.01
CA MET A 466 -52.76 30.83 -43.22
C MET A 466 -54.24 31.11 -42.93
N ASN A 467 -54.74 30.75 -41.74
CA ASN A 467 -56.17 30.87 -41.41
C ASN A 467 -56.56 32.28 -40.90
N GLY A 468 -55.59 33.13 -40.55
CA GLY A 468 -55.80 34.50 -40.04
C GLY A 468 -55.40 35.63 -41.01
N LEU A 469 -54.74 35.32 -42.12
CA LEU A 469 -54.26 36.33 -43.08
C LEU A 469 -55.40 36.81 -43.99
N LYS A 470 -56.14 37.84 -43.54
CA LYS A 470 -56.76 38.78 -44.47
C LYS A 470 -55.68 39.76 -44.93
N PHE A 471 -55.29 39.65 -46.20
CA PHE A 471 -54.35 40.55 -46.84
C PHE A 471 -54.80 42.01 -46.72
N ALA A 472 -54.10 42.79 -45.90
CA ALA A 472 -54.03 44.24 -45.99
C ALA A 472 -52.62 44.69 -45.58
N ALA A 473 -51.98 45.45 -46.46
CA ALA A 473 -50.62 45.96 -46.34
C ALA A 473 -50.46 46.95 -45.18
N LEU A 474 -49.25 47.00 -44.58
CA LEU A 474 -48.43 48.19 -44.30
C LEU A 474 -47.27 47.82 -43.34
N ASP A 475 -46.09 48.40 -43.62
CA ASP A 475 -44.86 48.34 -42.82
C ASP A 475 -45.09 48.47 -41.31
N SER A 476 -44.99 47.37 -40.56
CA SER A 476 -44.76 47.45 -39.12
C SER A 476 -43.77 46.39 -38.66
N ASP A 477 -42.77 46.86 -37.92
CA ASP A 477 -41.60 46.16 -37.37
C ASP A 477 -41.98 45.21 -36.21
N MET A 478 -43.16 44.59 -36.26
CA MET A 478 -43.66 43.64 -35.27
C MET A 478 -43.42 42.21 -35.76
N ARG A 479 -42.41 41.56 -35.18
CA ARG A 479 -42.19 40.12 -35.35
C ARG A 479 -43.33 39.35 -34.64
N PRO A 480 -43.97 38.37 -35.30
CA PRO A 480 -45.01 37.57 -34.67
C PRO A 480 -44.42 36.71 -33.54
N SER A 481 -45.10 36.67 -32.40
CA SER A 481 -44.80 35.73 -31.32
C SER A 481 -45.07 34.30 -31.77
N TYR A 482 -44.13 33.39 -31.50
CA TYR A 482 -44.11 32.01 -31.99
C TYR A 482 -44.86 31.10 -31.01
N VAL A 483 -46.20 31.13 -31.07
CA VAL A 483 -47.05 30.33 -30.18
C VAL A 483 -47.21 28.91 -30.73
N ASN A 484 -46.83 27.90 -29.94
CA ASN A 484 -47.11 26.49 -30.20
C ASN A 484 -48.48 26.16 -29.57
N GLU A 485 -49.35 25.39 -30.25
CA GLU A 485 -50.70 25.06 -29.72
C GLU A 485 -50.67 24.15 -28.47
N TYR A 486 -49.52 23.54 -28.16
CA TYR A 486 -49.35 22.66 -27.01
C TYR A 486 -48.86 23.44 -25.78
N THR A 487 -49.72 23.53 -24.75
CA THR A 487 -49.43 24.30 -23.54
C THR A 487 -48.52 23.55 -22.56
N ASN A 488 -48.47 22.21 -22.60
CA ASN A 488 -47.72 21.41 -21.64
C ASN A 488 -46.89 20.33 -22.35
N SER A 489 -45.78 19.94 -21.71
CA SER A 489 -45.05 18.75 -22.13
C SER A 489 -44.43 18.00 -20.96
N VAL A 490 -44.31 16.69 -21.15
CA VAL A 490 -43.52 15.81 -20.29
C VAL A 490 -42.36 15.26 -21.09
N TRP A 491 -41.21 15.13 -20.47
CA TRP A 491 -40.02 14.59 -21.12
C TRP A 491 -39.20 13.73 -20.17
N ALA A 492 -38.46 12.80 -20.76
CA ALA A 492 -37.55 11.91 -20.05
C ALA A 492 -36.29 11.69 -20.90
N ASN A 493 -35.12 11.78 -20.28
CA ASN A 493 -33.83 11.56 -20.92
C ASN A 493 -33.01 10.54 -20.14
N ALA A 494 -32.32 9.65 -20.83
CA ALA A 494 -31.24 8.85 -20.28
C ALA A 494 -29.91 9.43 -20.75
N PHE A 495 -28.92 9.49 -19.86
CA PHE A 495 -27.61 10.04 -20.17
C PHE A 495 -26.49 9.21 -19.57
N GLY A 496 -25.33 9.26 -20.23
CA GLY A 496 -24.07 8.73 -19.75
C GLY A 496 -22.99 9.80 -19.85
N GLY A 497 -22.02 9.77 -18.95
CA GLY A 497 -20.96 10.76 -18.91
C GLY A 497 -19.65 10.20 -18.39
N ALA A 498 -18.58 10.91 -18.75
CA ALA A 498 -17.22 10.58 -18.35
C ALA A 498 -16.54 11.84 -17.79
N ASN A 499 -15.85 11.65 -16.67
CA ASN A 499 -15.04 12.64 -15.99
C ASN A 499 -13.59 12.20 -16.11
N ILE A 500 -12.75 12.95 -16.82
CA ILE A 500 -11.35 12.60 -17.05
C ILE A 500 -10.51 13.65 -16.33
N ILE A 501 -9.79 13.23 -15.30
CA ILE A 501 -8.87 14.08 -14.52
C ILE A 501 -7.50 13.40 -14.57
N ASP A 502 -6.55 14.01 -15.29
CA ASP A 502 -5.15 13.54 -15.40
C ASP A 502 -4.96 12.09 -15.90
N GLY A 503 -5.90 11.59 -16.70
CA GLY A 503 -5.87 10.22 -17.26
C GLY A 503 -6.67 9.20 -16.45
N ASP A 504 -7.03 9.52 -15.22
CA ASP A 504 -7.99 8.74 -14.44
C ASP A 504 -9.43 9.09 -14.85
N SER A 505 -10.24 8.06 -15.05
CA SER A 505 -11.62 8.20 -15.55
C SER A 505 -12.66 7.82 -14.51
N GLY A 506 -13.54 8.76 -14.20
CA GLY A 506 -14.82 8.49 -13.54
C GLY A 506 -15.94 8.35 -14.58
N ALA A 507 -16.87 7.43 -14.35
CA ALA A 507 -18.03 7.24 -15.21
C ALA A 507 -19.32 7.50 -14.43
N MET A 508 -20.33 8.01 -15.12
CA MET A 508 -21.65 8.18 -14.55
C MET A 508 -22.75 7.90 -15.57
N TYR A 509 -23.91 7.49 -15.08
CA TYR A 509 -25.10 7.32 -15.89
C TYR A 509 -26.33 7.67 -15.06
N GLY A 510 -27.38 8.09 -15.74
CA GLY A 510 -28.56 8.58 -15.06
C GLY A 510 -29.74 8.80 -15.97
N ALA A 511 -30.82 9.26 -15.35
CA ALA A 511 -32.04 9.64 -16.04
C ALA A 511 -32.58 10.94 -15.45
N THR A 512 -33.13 11.77 -16.33
CA THR A 512 -33.85 12.99 -15.97
C THR A 512 -35.28 12.89 -16.46
N VAL A 513 -36.24 13.23 -15.62
CA VAL A 513 -37.64 13.43 -16.00
C VAL A 513 -38.03 14.87 -15.73
N GLY A 514 -38.83 15.47 -16.60
CA GLY A 514 -39.25 16.85 -16.43
C GLY A 514 -40.59 17.13 -17.05
N VAL A 515 -41.19 18.21 -16.56
CA VAL A 515 -42.43 18.78 -17.07
C VAL A 515 -42.22 20.26 -17.30
N ASP A 516 -42.71 20.76 -18.42
CA ASP A 516 -42.70 22.18 -18.72
C ASP A 516 -44.04 22.64 -19.27
N LYS A 517 -44.30 23.92 -19.02
CA LYS A 517 -45.52 24.61 -19.42
C LYS A 517 -45.17 25.96 -20.02
N GLN A 518 -45.76 26.25 -21.16
CA GLN A 518 -45.78 27.60 -21.71
C GLN A 518 -46.85 28.39 -20.95
N ALA A 519 -46.43 29.28 -20.05
CA ALA A 519 -47.34 30.05 -19.19
C ALA A 519 -48.09 31.14 -19.96
N ASN A 520 -47.40 31.74 -20.93
CA ASN A 520 -47.92 32.70 -21.90
C ASN A 520 -47.02 32.64 -23.15
N ASP A 521 -47.30 33.51 -24.12
CA ASP A 521 -46.59 33.55 -25.41
C ASP A 521 -45.07 33.78 -25.28
N ASP A 522 -44.60 34.35 -24.17
CA ASP A 522 -43.22 34.77 -23.96
C ASP A 522 -42.48 34.01 -22.85
N VAL A 523 -43.16 33.12 -22.09
CA VAL A 523 -42.60 32.48 -20.90
C VAL A 523 -42.84 30.98 -20.90
N LEU A 524 -41.74 30.23 -20.92
CA LEU A 524 -41.69 28.82 -20.55
C LEU A 524 -41.19 28.69 -19.13
N TRP A 525 -41.84 27.86 -18.32
CA TRP A 525 -41.26 27.39 -17.07
C TRP A 525 -41.37 25.88 -16.97
N GLY A 526 -40.40 25.26 -16.32
CA GLY A 526 -40.38 23.82 -16.12
C GLY A 526 -39.66 23.42 -14.86
N THR A 527 -39.92 22.18 -14.44
CA THR A 527 -39.22 21.52 -13.35
C THR A 527 -38.76 20.15 -13.80
N TYR A 528 -37.66 19.68 -13.24
CA TYR A 528 -37.11 18.37 -13.54
C TYR A 528 -36.53 17.74 -12.29
N PHE A 529 -36.49 16.42 -12.32
CA PHE A 529 -35.80 15.58 -11.37
C PHE A 529 -34.79 14.72 -12.10
N THR A 530 -33.57 14.68 -11.60
CA THR A 530 -32.48 13.87 -12.15
C THR A 530 -31.96 12.92 -11.08
N TYR A 531 -31.81 11.65 -11.47
CA TYR A 531 -31.01 10.67 -10.75
C TYR A 531 -29.75 10.32 -11.55
N ALA A 532 -28.59 10.26 -10.89
CA ALA A 532 -27.37 9.75 -11.49
C ALA A 532 -26.55 8.91 -10.51
N ASN A 533 -26.12 7.74 -10.96
CA ASN A 533 -25.11 6.96 -10.28
C ASN A 533 -23.74 7.33 -10.85
N ALA A 534 -22.76 7.61 -9.99
CA ALA A 534 -21.43 8.00 -10.39
C ALA A 534 -20.37 7.21 -9.63
N LYS A 535 -19.30 6.85 -10.33
CA LYS A 535 -18.08 6.29 -9.76
C LYS A 535 -16.90 7.10 -10.24
N ILE A 536 -16.13 7.64 -9.30
CA ILE A 536 -14.86 8.35 -9.56
C ILE A 536 -13.74 7.57 -8.93
N LYS A 537 -12.62 7.47 -9.64
CA LYS A 537 -11.38 6.88 -9.16
C LYS A 537 -10.25 7.87 -9.49
N ASP A 538 -9.40 8.15 -8.52
CA ASP A 538 -8.14 8.91 -8.65
C ASP A 538 -7.10 8.11 -7.85
N ASN A 539 -6.01 7.64 -8.45
CA ASN A 539 -4.95 6.80 -7.84
C ASN A 539 -5.31 5.99 -6.56
N ASN A 540 -5.34 6.66 -5.40
CA ASN A 540 -5.55 6.07 -4.07
C ASN A 540 -6.95 6.30 -3.46
N LEU A 541 -7.89 6.90 -4.20
CA LEU A 541 -9.22 7.30 -3.77
C LEU A 541 -10.29 6.79 -4.76
N GLU A 542 -11.33 6.16 -4.24
CA GLU A 542 -12.54 5.78 -4.97
C GLU A 542 -13.77 6.40 -4.29
N GLN A 543 -14.61 7.08 -5.06
CA GLN A 543 -15.89 7.60 -4.59
C GLN A 543 -17.03 7.02 -5.42
N LYS A 544 -18.03 6.46 -4.75
CA LYS A 544 -19.31 6.04 -5.34
C LYS A 544 -20.40 6.93 -4.79
N SER A 545 -21.15 7.58 -5.67
CA SER A 545 -22.25 8.45 -5.25
C SER A 545 -23.54 8.21 -6.01
N ASP A 546 -24.64 8.30 -5.27
CA ASP A 546 -25.99 8.40 -5.81
C ASP A 546 -26.42 9.85 -5.75
N ASN A 547 -26.84 10.41 -6.88
CA ASN A 547 -27.06 11.85 -7.00
C ASN A 547 -28.52 12.10 -7.33
N PHE A 548 -29.19 12.87 -6.47
CA PHE A 548 -30.60 13.25 -6.64
C PHE A 548 -30.69 14.76 -6.73
N GLN A 549 -31.09 15.28 -7.89
CA GLN A 549 -31.20 16.71 -8.15
C GLN A 549 -32.63 17.06 -8.51
N LEU A 550 -33.15 18.10 -7.86
CA LEU A 550 -34.40 18.74 -8.22
C LEU A 550 -34.07 20.13 -8.78
N GLY A 551 -34.59 20.44 -9.96
CA GLY A 551 -34.33 21.72 -10.61
C GLY A 551 -35.58 22.36 -11.18
N MET A 552 -35.46 23.65 -11.41
CA MET A 552 -36.43 24.49 -12.10
C MET A 552 -35.71 25.35 -13.14
N TYR A 553 -36.38 25.62 -14.24
CA TYR A 553 -35.87 26.49 -15.30
C TYR A 553 -36.98 27.36 -15.86
N SER A 554 -36.59 28.50 -16.41
CA SER A 554 -37.47 29.40 -17.12
C SER A 554 -36.76 30.03 -18.30
N THR A 555 -37.48 30.18 -19.40
CA THR A 555 -37.04 30.92 -20.58
C THR A 555 -38.06 32.02 -20.83
N ILE A 556 -37.57 33.25 -20.87
CA ILE A 556 -38.37 34.47 -20.96
C ILE A 556 -37.91 35.26 -22.18
N ASN A 557 -38.81 35.47 -23.13
CA ASN A 557 -38.57 36.34 -24.29
C ASN A 557 -38.89 37.79 -23.90
N ILE A 558 -37.86 38.65 -23.78
CA ILE A 558 -37.99 40.04 -23.32
C ILE A 558 -37.84 40.97 -24.52
N ALA A 559 -38.95 41.51 -25.03
CA ALA A 559 -39.00 42.14 -26.36
C ALA A 559 -38.66 41.12 -27.47
N PRO A 560 -39.15 41.26 -28.72
CA PRO A 560 -39.14 40.18 -29.72
C PRO A 560 -37.74 39.72 -30.20
N GLN A 561 -36.67 40.17 -29.56
CA GLN A 561 -35.29 39.88 -29.93
C GLN A 561 -34.38 39.50 -28.75
N TRP A 562 -34.81 39.54 -27.48
CA TRP A 562 -33.97 39.04 -26.37
C TRP A 562 -34.58 37.83 -25.70
N GLU A 563 -33.72 36.88 -25.34
CA GLU A 563 -34.08 35.66 -24.62
C GLU A 563 -33.26 35.61 -23.32
N LEU A 564 -33.96 35.49 -22.19
CA LEU A 564 -33.40 35.31 -20.85
C LEU A 564 -33.67 33.87 -20.38
N ASN A 565 -32.61 33.15 -20.03
CA ASN A 565 -32.70 31.80 -19.47
C ASN A 565 -32.29 31.81 -18.00
N LEU A 566 -33.13 31.24 -17.15
CA LEU A 566 -32.93 31.09 -15.72
C LEU A 566 -32.96 29.60 -15.35
N LYS A 567 -32.08 29.17 -14.45
CA LYS A 567 -32.10 27.80 -13.90
C LYS A 567 -31.66 27.85 -12.43
N ALA A 568 -32.34 27.06 -11.61
CA ALA A 568 -31.96 26.82 -10.22
C ALA A 568 -32.09 25.33 -9.91
N TYR A 569 -31.20 24.80 -9.09
CA TYR A 569 -31.28 23.41 -8.62
C TYR A 569 -30.77 23.24 -7.19
N ALA A 570 -31.27 22.20 -6.55
CA ALA A 570 -30.75 21.65 -5.31
C ALA A 570 -30.49 20.15 -5.50
N GLN A 571 -29.40 19.65 -4.93
CA GLN A 571 -28.99 18.26 -5.06
C GLN A 571 -28.50 17.71 -3.72
N VAL A 572 -28.82 16.44 -3.49
CA VAL A 572 -28.26 15.63 -2.42
C VAL A 572 -27.49 14.45 -3.03
N SER A 573 -26.34 14.12 -2.43
CA SER A 573 -25.43 13.12 -2.95
C SER A 573 -24.87 12.23 -1.83
N PRO A 574 -25.60 11.18 -1.42
CA PRO A 574 -25.01 10.10 -0.65
C PRO A 574 -23.76 9.56 -1.34
N THR A 575 -22.64 9.59 -0.64
CA THR A 575 -21.31 9.24 -1.17
C THR A 575 -20.64 8.27 -0.21
N LYS A 576 -20.12 7.18 -0.79
CA LYS A 576 -19.18 6.26 -0.15
C LYS A 576 -17.80 6.56 -0.69
N GLN A 577 -16.85 6.77 0.21
CA GLN A 577 -15.47 7.06 -0.11
C GLN A 577 -14.60 5.93 0.45
N ASP A 578 -13.77 5.36 -0.42
CA ASP A 578 -12.75 4.39 -0.06
C ASP A 578 -11.39 4.99 -0.43
N ASN A 579 -10.40 4.94 0.46
CA ASN A 579 -9.03 5.33 0.12
C ASN A 579 -8.01 4.32 0.66
N VAL A 580 -6.85 4.21 0.00
CA VAL A 580 -5.76 3.32 0.39
C VAL A 580 -4.55 4.16 0.75
N GLN A 581 -4.06 3.96 1.96
CA GLN A 581 -2.91 4.64 2.54
C GLN A 581 -1.87 3.59 2.96
N ILE A 582 -0.65 4.03 3.25
CA ILE A 582 0.45 3.16 3.69
C ILE A 582 0.10 2.32 4.94
N ASP A 583 -0.77 2.83 5.80
CA ASP A 583 -1.22 2.21 7.04
C ASP A 583 -2.54 1.41 6.92
N GLY A 584 -3.14 1.37 5.72
CA GLY A 584 -4.27 0.50 5.43
C GLY A 584 -5.33 1.10 4.52
N ALA A 585 -6.46 0.39 4.42
CA ALA A 585 -7.64 0.85 3.70
C ALA A 585 -8.58 1.60 4.64
N TYR A 586 -9.10 2.73 4.16
CA TYR A 586 -10.05 3.56 4.87
C TYR A 586 -11.37 3.63 4.12
N ASN A 587 -12.46 3.75 4.87
CA ASN A 587 -13.78 4.02 4.32
C ASN A 587 -14.48 5.15 5.07
N SER A 588 -15.32 5.89 4.37
CA SER A 588 -16.23 6.87 4.95
C SER A 588 -17.54 6.98 4.17
N ASP A 589 -18.61 7.27 4.90
CA ASP A 589 -19.94 7.49 4.34
C ASP A 589 -20.42 8.90 4.73
N TYR A 590 -20.82 9.70 3.75
CA TYR A 590 -21.38 11.03 3.98
C TYR A 590 -22.41 11.42 2.92
N THR A 591 -23.18 12.48 3.16
CA THR A 591 -24.17 12.98 2.19
C THR A 591 -23.92 14.46 1.89
N SER A 592 -23.31 14.71 0.74
CA SER A 592 -23.03 16.08 0.28
C SER A 592 -24.28 16.76 -0.27
N LYS A 593 -24.31 18.09 -0.22
CA LYS A 593 -25.40 18.92 -0.70
C LYS A 593 -24.85 19.95 -1.69
N PHE A 594 -25.58 20.18 -2.77
CA PHE A 594 -25.22 21.16 -3.80
C PHE A 594 -26.40 22.06 -4.13
N LEU A 595 -26.10 23.32 -4.45
CA LEU A 595 -27.05 24.30 -4.96
C LEU A 595 -26.40 25.04 -6.13
N GLY A 596 -27.18 25.27 -7.18
CA GLY A 596 -26.71 26.06 -8.31
C GLY A 596 -27.78 26.98 -8.85
N LEU A 597 -27.36 28.18 -9.25
CA LEU A 597 -28.18 29.21 -9.88
C LEU A 597 -27.47 29.67 -11.15
N SER A 598 -28.20 29.83 -12.26
CA SER A 598 -27.65 30.39 -13.49
C SER A 598 -28.64 31.30 -14.17
N ALA A 599 -28.13 32.39 -14.73
CA ALA A 599 -28.88 33.32 -15.57
C ALA A 599 -28.03 33.69 -16.79
N ASN A 600 -28.56 33.54 -18.00
CA ASN A 600 -27.94 34.05 -19.23
C ASN A 600 -28.96 34.81 -20.08
N ALA A 601 -28.50 35.87 -20.73
CA ALA A 601 -29.32 36.68 -21.62
C ALA A 601 -28.60 36.92 -22.94
N GLY A 602 -29.34 36.86 -24.04
CA GLY A 602 -28.80 37.05 -25.37
C GLY A 602 -29.79 37.61 -26.36
N ARG A 603 -29.28 38.28 -27.39
CA ARG A 603 -30.10 38.81 -28.48
C ARG A 603 -30.15 37.80 -29.63
N VAL A 604 -31.34 37.48 -30.11
CA VAL A 604 -31.57 36.51 -31.20
C VAL A 604 -31.58 37.22 -32.56
N PHE A 605 -30.69 36.78 -33.45
CA PHE A 605 -30.58 37.25 -34.83
C PHE A 605 -31.04 36.15 -35.79
N ASP A 606 -31.82 36.54 -36.81
CA ASP A 606 -32.20 35.69 -37.93
C ASP A 606 -31.35 36.06 -39.15
N PHE A 607 -30.75 35.07 -39.80
CA PHE A 607 -29.81 35.27 -40.91
C PHE A 607 -30.27 34.64 -42.22
N SER A 608 -31.30 33.77 -42.23
CA SER A 608 -31.63 32.98 -43.43
C SER A 608 -33.12 32.61 -43.45
N ASP A 609 -33.98 33.59 -43.70
CA ASP A 609 -35.43 33.41 -43.89
C ASP A 609 -36.08 32.49 -42.85
N ASN A 610 -35.83 32.74 -41.56
CA ASN A 610 -36.34 31.94 -40.44
C ASN A 610 -35.85 30.48 -40.40
N THR A 611 -34.69 30.16 -40.96
CA THR A 611 -34.12 28.80 -40.87
C THR A 611 -32.85 28.72 -40.02
N LEU A 612 -32.14 29.83 -39.87
CA LEU A 612 -30.87 29.91 -39.13
C LEU A 612 -30.89 31.09 -38.17
N PHE A 613 -30.73 30.81 -36.88
CA PHE A 613 -30.71 31.80 -35.81
C PHE A 613 -29.40 31.73 -35.04
N ILE A 614 -28.91 32.91 -34.63
CA ILE A 614 -27.73 33.04 -33.78
C ILE A 614 -28.09 33.92 -32.58
N LYS A 615 -27.82 33.42 -31.39
CA LYS A 615 -28.01 34.14 -30.12
C LYS A 615 -26.66 34.26 -29.40
N PRO A 616 -25.87 35.32 -29.62
CA PRO A 616 -24.81 35.67 -28.68
C PRO A 616 -25.40 35.97 -27.30
N PHE A 617 -24.78 35.47 -26.25
CA PHE A 617 -25.24 35.64 -24.87
C PHE A 617 -24.09 35.85 -23.89
N ALA A 618 -24.44 36.45 -22.75
CA ALA A 618 -23.60 36.50 -21.57
C ALA A 618 -24.42 36.05 -20.35
N GLY A 619 -23.76 35.47 -19.35
CA GLY A 619 -24.42 34.93 -18.18
C GLY A 619 -23.57 34.93 -16.92
N VAL A 620 -24.23 34.63 -15.82
CA VAL A 620 -23.63 34.48 -14.49
C VAL A 620 -24.14 33.20 -13.86
N ASN A 621 -23.26 32.49 -13.15
CA ASN A 621 -23.59 31.28 -12.42
C ASN A 621 -23.07 31.37 -10.99
N TYR A 622 -23.84 30.83 -10.04
CA TYR A 622 -23.45 30.63 -8.65
C TYR A 622 -23.56 29.15 -8.32
N TYR A 623 -22.54 28.63 -7.63
CA TYR A 623 -22.46 27.25 -7.20
C TYR A 623 -22.08 27.19 -5.73
N PHE A 624 -22.80 26.37 -4.97
CA PHE A 624 -22.54 26.07 -3.57
C PHE A 624 -22.44 24.55 -3.38
N SER A 625 -21.42 24.10 -2.65
CA SER A 625 -21.30 22.72 -2.18
C SER A 625 -21.06 22.67 -0.68
N TYR A 626 -21.60 21.63 -0.05
CA TYR A 626 -21.40 21.33 1.36
C TYR A 626 -21.20 19.84 1.55
N THR A 627 -20.05 19.46 2.10
CA THR A 627 -19.76 18.11 2.58
C THR A 627 -19.75 18.16 4.12
N PRO A 628 -20.61 17.38 4.80
CA PRO A 628 -20.63 17.37 6.26
C PRO A 628 -19.35 16.75 6.83
N SER A 629 -19.10 17.00 8.11
CA SER A 629 -18.04 16.30 8.83
C SER A 629 -18.34 14.80 8.86
N HIS A 630 -17.29 13.99 8.78
CA HIS A 630 -17.40 12.54 8.73
C HIS A 630 -16.11 11.90 9.25
N THR A 631 -16.20 10.64 9.66
CA THR A 631 -15.05 9.87 10.13
C THR A 631 -14.60 8.92 9.03
N GLU A 632 -13.31 8.96 8.70
CA GLU A 632 -12.63 7.91 7.93
C GLU A 632 -12.24 6.78 8.88
N ASN A 633 -12.82 5.59 8.68
CA ASN A 633 -12.57 4.42 9.51
C ASN A 633 -11.45 3.57 8.90
N GLY A 634 -10.43 3.27 9.69
CA GLY A 634 -9.30 2.42 9.31
C GLY A 634 -8.39 2.17 10.52
N ALA A 635 -7.14 1.82 10.28
CA ALA A 635 -6.17 1.56 11.37
C ALA A 635 -5.96 2.79 12.27
N ILE A 636 -5.95 3.98 11.67
CA ILE A 636 -5.83 5.27 12.34
C ILE A 636 -6.99 6.15 11.91
N ALA A 637 -8.14 5.99 12.57
CA ALA A 637 -9.36 6.72 12.22
C ALA A 637 -9.18 8.24 12.31
N LYS A 638 -9.73 8.96 11.32
CA LYS A 638 -9.58 10.42 11.16
C LYS A 638 -10.94 11.08 11.07
N ASP A 639 -11.17 12.09 11.88
CA ASP A 639 -12.35 12.96 11.78
C ASP A 639 -12.05 14.11 10.83
N ILE A 640 -12.82 14.16 9.74
CA ILE A 640 -12.70 15.17 8.70
C ILE A 640 -13.74 16.25 8.97
N ASP A 641 -13.28 17.50 9.03
CA ASP A 641 -14.15 18.65 9.24
C ASP A 641 -15.08 18.88 8.05
N SER A 642 -16.19 19.58 8.30
CA SER A 642 -17.13 19.91 7.22
C SER A 642 -16.51 20.90 6.24
N ILE A 643 -16.71 20.67 4.94
CA ILE A 643 -16.15 21.50 3.87
C ILE A 643 -17.29 22.23 3.15
N LYS A 644 -17.23 23.56 3.09
CA LYS A 644 -18.10 24.39 2.23
C LYS A 644 -17.30 24.93 1.07
N ASN A 645 -17.92 25.06 -0.10
CA ASN A 645 -17.36 25.82 -1.21
C ASN A 645 -18.40 26.74 -1.84
N ASN A 646 -17.98 27.97 -2.15
CA ASN A 646 -18.76 28.99 -2.84
C ASN A 646 -18.02 29.43 -4.10
N SER A 647 -18.71 29.39 -5.24
CA SER A 647 -18.15 29.82 -6.51
C SER A 647 -19.12 30.68 -7.30
N VAL A 648 -18.57 31.69 -7.98
CA VAL A 648 -19.27 32.52 -8.96
C VAL A 648 -18.50 32.48 -10.26
N SER A 649 -19.19 32.21 -11.36
CA SER A 649 -18.63 32.26 -12.70
C SER A 649 -19.40 33.23 -13.58
N VAL A 650 -18.72 33.72 -14.60
CA VAL A 650 -19.30 34.48 -15.72
C VAL A 650 -19.09 33.68 -17.00
N GLU A 651 -20.06 33.73 -17.90
CA GLU A 651 -19.98 33.03 -19.17
C GLU A 651 -20.30 33.95 -20.36
N VAL A 652 -19.67 33.66 -21.49
CA VAL A 652 -19.97 34.27 -22.78
C VAL A 652 -19.96 33.19 -23.85
N GLY A 653 -20.92 33.25 -24.75
CA GLY A 653 -21.05 32.26 -25.81
C GLY A 653 -21.99 32.70 -26.91
N ALA A 654 -22.23 31.78 -27.83
CA ALA A 654 -23.23 31.94 -28.88
C ALA A 654 -23.98 30.64 -29.08
N GLU A 655 -25.30 30.72 -29.20
CA GLU A 655 -26.15 29.60 -29.53
C GLU A 655 -26.57 29.70 -31.00
N PHE A 656 -26.30 28.66 -31.77
CA PHE A 656 -26.65 28.56 -33.17
C PHE A 656 -27.79 27.56 -33.29
N ARG A 657 -28.91 27.94 -33.91
CA ARG A 657 -30.08 27.08 -34.12
C ARG A 657 -30.35 26.99 -35.61
N LYS A 658 -30.44 25.78 -36.14
CA LYS A 658 -30.87 25.54 -37.51
C LYS A 658 -32.14 24.69 -37.48
N TYR A 659 -33.19 25.21 -38.09
CA TYR A 659 -34.48 24.54 -38.22
C TYR A 659 -34.62 23.98 -39.64
N MET A 660 -34.98 22.70 -39.74
CA MET A 660 -35.22 22.04 -41.02
C MET A 660 -36.71 22.00 -41.37
N ASN A 661 -37.59 21.91 -40.37
CA ASN A 661 -39.05 21.94 -40.48
C ASN A 661 -39.68 22.22 -39.10
N GLU A 662 -41.01 22.10 -38.97
CA GLU A 662 -41.78 22.32 -37.73
C GLU A 662 -41.23 21.56 -36.51
N ASN A 663 -40.57 20.43 -36.78
CA ASN A 663 -40.38 19.36 -35.82
C ASN A 663 -38.91 18.84 -35.77
N SER A 664 -38.04 19.30 -36.67
CA SER A 664 -36.64 18.88 -36.78
C SER A 664 -35.71 20.09 -36.72
N TYR A 665 -34.79 20.07 -35.76
CA TYR A 665 -33.80 21.14 -35.57
C TYR A 665 -32.52 20.59 -34.97
N ILE A 666 -31.45 21.36 -35.16
CA ILE A 666 -30.16 21.17 -34.50
C ILE A 666 -29.75 22.49 -33.85
N PHE A 667 -29.16 22.42 -32.67
CA PHE A 667 -28.53 23.57 -32.03
C PHE A 667 -27.13 23.23 -31.55
N VAL A 668 -26.28 24.25 -31.54
CA VAL A 668 -24.88 24.17 -31.11
C VAL A 668 -24.57 25.40 -30.26
N THR A 669 -23.98 25.19 -29.09
CA THR A 669 -23.69 26.26 -28.13
C THR A 669 -22.25 26.18 -27.63
N PRO A 670 -21.28 26.78 -28.34
CA PRO A 670 -19.96 27.05 -27.78
C PRO A 670 -20.03 28.19 -26.76
N LYS A 671 -19.35 28.01 -25.62
CA LYS A 671 -19.18 29.06 -24.60
C LYS A 671 -17.86 28.93 -23.86
N ILE A 672 -17.43 30.03 -23.25
CA ILE A 672 -16.34 30.09 -22.29
C ILE A 672 -16.92 30.50 -20.95
N GLU A 673 -16.60 29.77 -19.89
CA GLU A 673 -16.99 30.04 -18.51
C GLU A 673 -15.73 30.32 -17.68
N GLN A 674 -15.72 31.45 -16.98
CA GLN A 674 -14.62 31.88 -16.11
C GLN A 674 -15.11 31.99 -14.68
N PHE A 675 -14.49 31.27 -13.76
CA PHE A 675 -14.70 31.47 -12.33
C PHE A 675 -14.02 32.78 -11.89
N VAL A 676 -14.80 33.68 -11.30
CA VAL A 676 -14.34 34.97 -10.77
C VAL A 676 -14.20 34.94 -9.25
N ILE A 677 -14.98 34.07 -8.60
CA ILE A 677 -14.91 33.70 -7.18
C ILE A 677 -14.87 32.18 -7.11
N ASN A 678 -13.94 31.62 -6.34
CA ASN A 678 -13.89 30.22 -5.95
C ASN A 678 -13.23 30.18 -4.56
N SER A 679 -13.99 29.80 -3.54
CA SER A 679 -13.58 29.85 -2.14
C SER A 679 -14.14 28.65 -1.40
N GLY A 680 -13.26 27.72 -1.05
CA GLY A 680 -13.55 26.56 -0.21
C GLY A 680 -12.91 26.66 1.17
N ASP A 681 -13.47 25.92 2.11
CA ASP A 681 -12.83 25.59 3.39
C ASP A 681 -11.71 24.56 3.15
N ASP A 682 -10.66 24.63 3.96
CA ASP A 682 -9.54 23.69 3.89
C ASP A 682 -9.99 22.27 4.28
N TYR A 683 -9.33 21.26 3.71
CA TYR A 683 -9.49 19.89 4.16
C TYR A 683 -8.73 19.73 5.48
N THR A 684 -9.44 19.68 6.61
CA THR A 684 -8.84 19.49 7.93
C THR A 684 -9.16 18.10 8.46
N ALA A 685 -8.11 17.39 8.87
CA ALA A 685 -8.20 16.06 9.47
C ALA A 685 -7.67 16.09 10.91
N ASN A 686 -8.45 15.52 11.82
CA ASN A 686 -8.10 15.32 13.22
C ASN A 686 -8.05 13.81 13.50
N LEU A 687 -7.23 13.36 14.46
CA LEU A 687 -7.22 11.97 14.88
C LEU A 687 -8.51 11.68 15.67
N ALA A 688 -9.33 10.72 15.23
CA ALA A 688 -10.63 10.46 15.86
C ALA A 688 -10.51 9.97 17.32
N VAL A 689 -9.36 9.37 17.66
CA VAL A 689 -9.08 8.81 18.99
C VAL A 689 -9.03 9.88 20.10
N ASN A 690 -8.44 11.04 19.82
CA ASN A 690 -8.23 12.11 20.81
C ASN A 690 -8.60 13.51 20.30
N ASN A 691 -9.16 13.61 19.09
CA ASN A 691 -9.46 14.84 18.38
C ASN A 691 -8.26 15.80 18.25
N ALA A 692 -7.03 15.25 18.21
CA ALA A 692 -5.84 16.05 17.98
C ALA A 692 -5.75 16.45 16.51
N PHE A 693 -5.42 17.71 16.26
CA PHE A 693 -5.12 18.18 14.91
C PHE A 693 -4.02 17.33 14.28
N PHE A 694 -4.31 16.79 13.10
CA PHE A 694 -3.34 15.96 12.38
C PHE A 694 -2.77 16.70 11.19
N THR A 695 -3.60 17.13 10.24
CA THR A 695 -3.14 17.90 9.08
C THR A 695 -4.26 18.77 8.50
N SER A 696 -3.84 19.78 7.72
CA SER A 696 -4.74 20.58 6.91
C SER A 696 -4.15 20.78 5.52
N VAL A 697 -4.99 20.62 4.51
CA VAL A 697 -4.67 20.87 3.11
C VAL A 697 -5.52 22.04 2.63
N GLU A 698 -4.83 23.08 2.18
CA GLU A 698 -5.48 24.28 1.66
C GLU A 698 -6.51 23.96 0.57
N ALA A 699 -7.65 24.63 0.65
CA ALA A 699 -8.71 24.51 -0.34
C ALA A 699 -8.20 24.94 -1.72
N ASN A 700 -8.64 24.23 -2.76
CA ASN A 700 -8.34 24.62 -4.13
C ASN A 700 -9.19 25.83 -4.56
N ASN A 701 -8.65 27.02 -4.30
CA ASN A 701 -9.26 28.30 -4.60
C ASN A 701 -8.85 28.89 -5.96
N LYS A 702 -8.23 28.08 -6.84
CA LYS A 702 -7.83 28.56 -8.18
C LYS A 702 -9.06 28.96 -9.00
N LYS A 703 -8.94 30.10 -9.69
CA LYS A 703 -9.95 30.58 -10.64
C LYS A 703 -9.81 29.85 -11.96
N LYS A 704 -10.72 28.90 -12.20
CA LYS A 704 -10.69 28.04 -13.39
C LYS A 704 -11.38 28.70 -14.59
N THR A 705 -10.91 28.36 -15.78
CA THR A 705 -11.52 28.76 -17.06
C THR A 705 -11.84 27.52 -17.85
N TYR A 706 -13.08 27.38 -18.31
CA TYR A 706 -13.52 26.24 -19.10
C TYR A 706 -14.03 26.69 -20.46
N GLY A 707 -13.68 25.92 -21.50
CA GLY A 707 -14.36 25.93 -22.78
C GLY A 707 -15.43 24.85 -22.76
N GLN A 708 -16.64 25.16 -23.21
CA GLN A 708 -17.74 24.22 -23.26
C GLN A 708 -18.40 24.26 -24.63
N ILE A 709 -18.81 23.10 -25.13
CA ILE A 709 -19.65 22.96 -26.31
C ILE A 709 -20.81 22.04 -25.98
N ILE A 710 -22.02 22.47 -26.33
CA ILE A 710 -23.23 21.64 -26.29
C ILE A 710 -23.74 21.51 -27.71
N VAL A 711 -24.16 20.31 -28.10
CA VAL A 711 -24.81 20.00 -29.37
C VAL A 711 -26.06 19.20 -29.07
N GLY A 712 -27.18 19.56 -29.67
CA GLY A 712 -28.39 18.76 -29.57
C GLY A 712 -29.27 18.88 -30.80
N GLY A 713 -30.13 17.90 -30.99
CA GLY A 713 -31.08 17.87 -32.09
C GLY A 713 -32.32 17.08 -31.74
N ASN A 714 -33.39 17.30 -32.49
CA ASN A 714 -34.66 16.64 -32.29
C ASN A 714 -35.19 16.06 -33.61
N VAL A 715 -35.79 14.88 -33.51
CA VAL A 715 -36.47 14.17 -34.59
C VAL A 715 -37.79 13.64 -34.06
N ASP A 716 -38.89 13.99 -34.70
CA ASP A 716 -40.22 13.55 -34.28
C ASP A 716 -40.59 12.17 -34.82
N PHE A 717 -41.28 11.38 -34.00
CA PHE A 717 -41.94 10.14 -34.42
C PHE A 717 -43.41 10.37 -34.78
N THR A 718 -44.07 11.29 -34.06
CA THR A 718 -45.46 11.73 -34.30
C THR A 718 -45.59 13.22 -33.94
N ASN A 719 -46.75 13.83 -34.17
CA ASN A 719 -47.01 15.23 -33.80
C ASN A 719 -46.90 15.49 -32.28
N GLN A 720 -47.07 14.46 -31.45
CA GLN A 720 -47.03 14.56 -29.98
C GLN A 720 -45.75 13.96 -29.38
N LEU A 721 -45.12 12.99 -30.05
CA LEU A 721 -43.95 12.25 -29.55
C LEU A 721 -42.69 12.57 -30.35
N SER A 722 -41.66 13.04 -29.66
CA SER A 722 -40.36 13.41 -30.25
C SER A 722 -39.17 12.76 -29.56
N MET A 723 -38.08 12.55 -30.30
CA MET A 723 -36.80 12.04 -29.82
C MET A 723 -35.70 13.09 -29.87
N ASN A 724 -35.04 13.30 -28.75
CA ASN A 724 -33.89 14.19 -28.65
C ASN A 724 -32.58 13.39 -28.54
N LEU A 725 -31.56 13.85 -29.25
CA LEU A 725 -30.18 13.39 -29.10
C LEU A 725 -29.32 14.58 -28.76
N GLY A 726 -28.35 14.40 -27.87
CA GLY A 726 -27.43 15.47 -27.55
C GLY A 726 -26.13 15.02 -26.90
N PHE A 727 -25.15 15.90 -27.02
CA PHE A 727 -23.80 15.71 -26.55
C PHE A 727 -23.28 17.03 -25.95
N GLY A 728 -22.49 16.94 -24.89
CA GLY A 728 -21.80 18.09 -24.33
C GLY A 728 -20.39 17.73 -23.89
N ALA A 729 -19.48 18.69 -24.06
CA ALA A 729 -18.11 18.58 -23.59
C ALA A 729 -17.70 19.88 -22.90
N LYS A 730 -16.97 19.77 -21.79
CA LYS A 730 -16.37 20.88 -21.05
C LYS A 730 -14.91 20.56 -20.73
N GLN A 731 -14.01 21.46 -21.11
CA GLN A 731 -12.56 21.28 -21.03
C GLN A 731 -11.94 22.43 -20.27
N ILE A 732 -11.05 22.14 -19.31
CA ILE A 732 -10.26 23.19 -18.66
C ILE A 732 -9.28 23.82 -19.65
N LEU A 733 -9.27 25.14 -19.70
CA LEU A 733 -8.40 25.96 -20.54
C LEU A 733 -7.30 26.63 -19.71
N ALA A 734 -7.64 27.10 -18.51
CA ALA A 734 -6.70 27.76 -17.59
C ALA A 734 -7.10 27.53 -16.12
N GLY A 735 -6.16 27.79 -15.21
CA GLY A 735 -6.36 27.57 -13.77
C GLY A 735 -6.20 26.11 -13.33
N LYS A 736 -5.38 25.33 -14.04
CA LYS A 736 -5.09 23.93 -13.69
C LYS A 736 -4.51 23.78 -12.28
N VAL A 737 -4.83 22.66 -11.66
CA VAL A 737 -4.42 22.33 -10.29
C VAL A 737 -3.48 21.15 -10.41
N ASP A 738 -2.28 21.29 -9.85
CA ASP A 738 -1.20 20.29 -9.99
C ASP A 738 -0.91 19.88 -11.44
N ASN A 739 -1.07 20.82 -12.39
CA ASN A 739 -0.95 20.61 -13.84
C ASN A 739 -1.91 19.57 -14.45
N LYS A 740 -2.88 19.06 -13.67
CA LYS A 740 -3.89 18.11 -14.12
C LYS A 740 -4.84 18.74 -15.16
N ASN A 741 -5.13 17.99 -16.22
CA ASN A 741 -6.18 18.34 -17.17
C ASN A 741 -7.53 17.80 -16.69
N GLU A 742 -8.59 18.58 -16.89
CA GLU A 742 -9.97 18.20 -16.58
C GLU A 742 -10.83 18.24 -17.86
N THR A 743 -11.47 17.13 -18.17
CA THR A 743 -12.41 16.99 -19.30
C THR A 743 -13.69 16.31 -18.82
N TYR A 744 -14.84 16.91 -19.11
CA TYR A 744 -16.16 16.42 -18.75
C TYR A 744 -16.96 16.20 -20.01
N LEU A 745 -17.49 14.99 -20.20
CA LEU A 745 -18.24 14.58 -21.38
C LEU A 745 -19.60 14.05 -20.95
N SER A 746 -20.64 14.40 -21.71
CA SER A 746 -21.98 13.84 -21.56
C SER A 746 -22.57 13.52 -22.93
N GLY A 747 -23.25 12.38 -23.03
CA GLY A 747 -24.12 12.02 -24.14
C GLY A 747 -25.49 11.61 -23.61
N GLN A 748 -26.55 12.00 -24.33
CA GLN A 748 -27.92 11.73 -23.91
C GLN A 748 -28.86 11.40 -25.06
N VAL A 749 -29.90 10.66 -24.71
CA VAL A 749 -31.05 10.34 -25.56
C VAL A 749 -32.33 10.57 -24.78
N GLY A 750 -33.32 11.17 -25.44
CA GLY A 750 -34.52 11.67 -24.79
C GLY A 750 -35.78 11.42 -25.57
N LEU A 751 -36.89 11.29 -24.86
CA LEU A 751 -38.24 11.29 -25.39
C LEU A 751 -39.03 12.46 -24.79
N LYS A 752 -39.93 13.02 -25.58
CA LYS A 752 -40.84 14.07 -25.15
C LYS A 752 -42.24 13.80 -25.69
N TYR A 753 -43.24 14.05 -24.84
CA TYR A 753 -44.65 13.96 -25.18
C TYR A 753 -45.33 15.30 -24.90
N LYS A 754 -46.00 15.86 -25.92
CA LYS A 754 -46.74 17.14 -25.88
C LYS A 754 -48.24 16.87 -25.71
N PHE A 755 -48.92 17.65 -24.87
CA PHE A 755 -50.36 17.52 -24.64
C PHE A 755 -51.07 18.83 -24.24
#